data_AF-A0A6N2E4C6-F1
#
_entry.id   AF-A0A6N2E4C6-F1
#
_cell.length_a   1.000
_cell.length_b   1.000
_cell.length_c   1.000
_cell.angle_alpha   90.00
_cell.angle_beta   90.00
_cell.angle_gamma   90.00
#
_symmetry.space_group_name_H-M   'P 1'
#
loop_
_entity.id
_entity.type
_entity.pdbx_description
1 polymer ?
#
loop_
_entity_poly.entity_id
_entity_poly.type
_entity_poly.pdbx_seq_one_letter_code
_entity_poly.pdbx_strand_id
1 'polypeptide(L)'
;MLLEVKDLHTYYTARGKEVRAVDGASFSMAEGENLGLVGESGCGKTTLAKSIMRIIASNARIDSGEVLFNGTDLVSLPESQLNKFRWRELSLVTQSAMNSLDPVYTVGDQITETLKAHTNMSTAQAHERGVELFELVGLEPKRLSSYPHQLSGGMRQRVVIALALALNPKLIIADEPTTALDVVVQDGILKQLDQIQRQLKNSMILVTHDVSLVAEMCHRVAVMYAGKIVEIGSTSELFRNASHPYTIGLLNAFPTLESAKGELISIPGTPPDLSERIVGCPFAARCPFATDTCRTVAPPSVEVSPGHFSACHYTDQAESFRVRAAEQERWRQQEAGRVNREEEEKRTAAAEHLLRVSSRFDAEHAQDDTDSSSGAGGRQAALVVKDVTKHYPVKQSFGASMRREARKVVHAVDGVSIEVHEGEILGLAGESGSGKSTIGEIITGLQTATTGSLSYRGRPITENGRTRKEFRRLVQMAFQDPYETLNPRFTIFQTVLEPLRNFGIGTAEERKELVIEALREVDLLPPETYLDRYPHELSGGQRQRVAIARAIVCGPHFLVADEPVSMLDVSIRAGVLNLFRRFKRELEMSIIYVSHDLATIRYICDRTAILYLGRVAELGPTEEVLENPKHPYTRLLISAVPRTDPDLERRHVDARGEIPDPIAIPNGCRFHTRCPLAMAHCGWEGRDLQVLIETAQRAENGAAALSEIKAMTVVGLNLRVTVNSSAVVASVRAAVQEVMEAHDRPIEQAVEEITENASELLIAFSKRPEPEQYRVGDKHTAACYLYEDNGI
;
A
#
# COMPACT_ATOMS: atom_id res chain seq x y z
N MET A 1 -23.94 -22.35 14.34
CA MET A 1 -22.71 -22.36 13.54
C MET A 1 -23.06 -21.96 12.12
N LEU A 2 -22.36 -20.97 11.59
CA LEU A 2 -22.61 -20.47 10.23
C LEU A 2 -21.81 -21.28 9.20
N LEU A 3 -20.52 -21.50 9.46
CA LEU A 3 -19.61 -22.24 8.60
C LEU A 3 -18.81 -23.28 9.41
N GLU A 4 -18.70 -24.48 8.86
CA GLU A 4 -17.81 -25.54 9.35
C GLU A 4 -17.02 -26.11 8.16
N VAL A 5 -15.69 -26.04 8.23
CA VAL A 5 -14.78 -26.66 7.27
C VAL A 5 -14.13 -27.85 7.96
N LYS A 6 -14.26 -29.04 7.38
CA LYS A 6 -13.79 -30.30 7.97
C LYS A 6 -12.84 -31.01 7.03
N ASP A 7 -11.59 -31.16 7.47
CA ASP A 7 -10.51 -31.89 6.80
C ASP A 7 -10.49 -31.63 5.29
N LEU A 8 -10.51 -30.35 4.90
CA LEU A 8 -10.61 -29.96 3.50
C LEU A 8 -9.26 -30.13 2.79
N HIS A 9 -9.27 -30.85 1.67
CA HIS A 9 -8.11 -31.08 0.80
C HIS A 9 -8.40 -30.55 -0.60
N THR A 10 -7.61 -29.58 -1.07
CA THR A 10 -7.74 -29.00 -2.42
C THR A 10 -6.39 -29.03 -3.12
N TYR A 11 -6.34 -29.76 -4.23
CA TYR A 11 -5.11 -30.02 -4.98
C TYR A 11 -5.19 -29.44 -6.40
N TYR A 12 -4.06 -28.90 -6.88
CA TYR A 12 -3.90 -28.44 -8.26
C TYR A 12 -3.07 -29.45 -9.06
N THR A 13 -3.31 -29.49 -10.37
CA THR A 13 -2.41 -30.14 -11.32
C THR A 13 -1.62 -29.06 -12.06
N ALA A 14 -0.30 -29.08 -11.91
CA ALA A 14 0.61 -28.13 -12.56
C ALA A 14 1.82 -28.87 -13.14
N ARG A 15 2.08 -28.69 -14.44
CA ARG A 15 3.19 -29.35 -15.16
C ARG A 15 3.26 -30.88 -14.94
N GLY A 16 2.10 -31.53 -14.82
CA GLY A 16 2.00 -32.97 -14.56
C GLY A 16 2.27 -33.41 -13.12
N LYS A 17 2.56 -32.49 -12.20
CA LYS A 17 2.66 -32.75 -10.76
C LYS A 17 1.40 -32.29 -10.04
N GLU A 18 1.06 -32.99 -8.97
CA GLU A 18 0.01 -32.58 -8.03
C GLU A 18 0.59 -31.62 -7.00
N VAL A 19 -0.08 -30.49 -6.76
CA VAL A 19 0.31 -29.46 -5.80
C VAL A 19 -0.75 -29.40 -4.71
N ARG A 20 -0.37 -29.67 -3.46
CA ARG A 20 -1.27 -29.74 -2.30
C ARG A 20 -1.47 -28.37 -1.67
N ALA A 21 -2.32 -27.56 -2.29
CA ALA A 21 -2.53 -26.18 -1.87
C ALA A 21 -3.29 -26.05 -0.54
N VAL A 22 -4.22 -26.98 -0.25
CA VAL A 22 -4.86 -27.13 1.06
C VAL A 22 -4.80 -28.62 1.41
N ASP A 23 -4.26 -28.96 2.59
CA ASP A 23 -3.92 -30.34 3.01
C ASP A 23 -4.42 -30.62 4.43
N GLY A 24 -5.74 -30.61 4.61
CA GLY A 24 -6.43 -30.95 5.86
C GLY A 24 -6.83 -29.73 6.70
N ALA A 25 -7.32 -28.67 6.06
CA ALA A 25 -7.78 -27.48 6.79
C ALA A 25 -9.10 -27.77 7.53
N SER A 26 -9.16 -27.46 8.82
CA SER A 26 -10.36 -27.61 9.65
C SER A 26 -10.56 -26.42 10.56
N PHE A 27 -11.76 -25.82 10.55
CA PHE A 27 -12.16 -24.75 11.47
C PHE A 27 -13.68 -24.54 11.42
N SER A 28 -14.21 -23.82 12.42
CA SER A 28 -15.60 -23.42 12.48
C SER A 28 -15.73 -21.92 12.76
N MET A 29 -16.86 -21.36 12.36
CA MET A 29 -17.18 -19.94 12.52
C MET A 29 -18.65 -19.75 12.88
N ALA A 30 -18.89 -18.93 13.90
CA ALA A 30 -20.19 -18.51 14.36
C ALA A 30 -20.81 -17.43 13.45
N GLU A 31 -22.11 -17.18 13.63
CA GLU A 31 -22.78 -16.07 12.98
C GLU A 31 -22.38 -14.75 13.66
N GLY A 32 -22.09 -13.73 12.85
CA GLY A 32 -21.55 -12.44 13.29
C GLY A 32 -20.07 -12.46 13.63
N GLU A 33 -19.38 -13.60 13.46
CA GLU A 33 -17.95 -13.73 13.77
C GLU A 33 -17.09 -13.36 12.55
N ASN A 34 -16.16 -12.43 12.76
CA ASN A 34 -15.04 -12.17 11.87
C ASN A 34 -13.85 -13.10 12.18
N LEU A 35 -13.40 -13.85 11.17
CA LEU A 35 -12.24 -14.75 11.22
C LEU A 35 -11.14 -14.24 10.27
N GLY A 36 -9.96 -13.97 10.80
CA GLY A 36 -8.78 -13.66 10.00
C GLY A 36 -8.07 -14.93 9.54
N LEU A 37 -7.65 -14.99 8.28
CA LEU A 37 -6.81 -16.05 7.72
C LEU A 37 -5.48 -15.46 7.28
N VAL A 38 -4.40 -15.77 8.00
CA VAL A 38 -3.07 -15.17 7.82
C VAL A 38 -2.02 -16.22 7.51
N GLY A 39 -0.92 -15.79 6.88
CA GLY A 39 0.21 -16.65 6.54
C GLY A 39 1.01 -16.09 5.36
N GLU A 40 2.15 -16.70 5.04
CA GLU A 40 2.99 -16.34 3.89
C GLU A 40 2.26 -16.59 2.55
N SER A 41 2.66 -15.89 1.48
CA SER A 41 2.12 -16.07 0.15
C SER A 41 2.34 -17.48 -0.35
N GLY A 42 1.37 -18.00 -1.10
CA GLY A 42 1.39 -19.38 -1.58
C GLY A 42 1.13 -20.44 -0.50
N CYS A 43 0.83 -20.08 0.75
CA CYS A 43 0.54 -21.09 1.79
C CYS A 43 -0.86 -21.75 1.67
N GLY A 44 -1.72 -21.26 0.77
CA GLY A 44 -3.04 -21.85 0.46
C GLY A 44 -4.27 -21.01 0.84
N LYS A 45 -4.10 -19.79 1.37
CA LYS A 45 -5.22 -18.96 1.89
C LYS A 45 -6.31 -18.67 0.86
N THR A 46 -5.93 -18.11 -0.29
CA THR A 46 -6.83 -17.85 -1.43
C THR A 46 -7.44 -19.13 -1.97
N THR A 47 -6.70 -20.24 -1.98
CA THR A 47 -7.24 -21.53 -2.39
C THR A 47 -8.31 -22.01 -1.41
N LEU A 48 -8.10 -21.88 -0.10
CA LEU A 48 -9.08 -22.23 0.93
C LEU A 48 -10.35 -21.39 0.76
N ALA A 49 -10.23 -20.06 0.60
CA ALA A 49 -11.33 -19.16 0.30
C ALA A 49 -12.12 -19.57 -0.96
N LYS A 50 -11.42 -19.83 -2.08
CA LYS A 50 -12.05 -20.27 -3.34
C LYS A 50 -12.67 -21.66 -3.24
N SER A 51 -12.12 -22.55 -2.42
CA SER A 51 -12.65 -23.90 -2.18
C SER A 51 -13.97 -23.85 -1.44
N ILE A 52 -14.08 -23.01 -0.41
CA ILE A 52 -15.34 -22.76 0.33
C ILE A 52 -16.44 -22.29 -0.63
N MET A 53 -16.11 -21.41 -1.58
CA MET A 53 -17.04 -20.88 -2.59
C MET A 53 -17.24 -21.80 -3.81
N ARG A 54 -16.43 -22.87 -3.93
CA ARG A 54 -16.33 -23.75 -5.11
C ARG A 54 -16.06 -23.05 -6.44
N ILE A 55 -15.26 -21.98 -6.42
CA ILE A 55 -14.84 -21.22 -7.61
C ILE A 55 -13.34 -21.43 -7.91
N ILE A 56 -12.89 -22.68 -7.73
CA ILE A 56 -11.52 -23.10 -7.97
C ILE A 56 -11.23 -23.20 -9.48
N ALA A 57 -9.96 -23.07 -9.86
CA ALA A 57 -9.54 -23.15 -11.25
C ALA A 57 -9.81 -24.53 -11.86
N SER A 58 -9.92 -24.61 -13.18
CA SER A 58 -10.19 -25.87 -13.90
C SER A 58 -9.12 -26.95 -13.72
N ASN A 59 -7.89 -26.56 -13.35
CA ASN A 59 -6.81 -27.47 -13.03
C ASN A 59 -6.75 -27.84 -11.53
N ALA A 60 -7.74 -27.44 -10.73
CA ALA A 60 -7.85 -27.76 -9.31
C ALA A 60 -9.05 -28.67 -9.05
N ARG A 61 -8.96 -29.46 -7.97
CA ARG A 61 -10.08 -30.25 -7.45
C ARG A 61 -10.10 -30.23 -5.93
N ILE A 62 -11.30 -30.26 -5.36
CA ILE A 62 -11.49 -30.64 -3.96
C ILE A 62 -11.40 -32.17 -3.94
N ASP A 63 -10.36 -32.69 -3.29
CA ASP A 63 -10.03 -34.11 -3.27
C ASP A 63 -10.82 -34.84 -2.18
N SER A 64 -10.95 -34.22 -1.00
CA SER A 64 -11.74 -34.71 0.14
C SER A 64 -12.08 -33.59 1.12
N GLY A 65 -12.94 -33.91 2.10
CA GLY A 65 -13.43 -32.97 3.12
C GLY A 65 -14.82 -32.41 2.84
N GLU A 66 -15.34 -31.66 3.80
CA GLU A 66 -16.70 -31.10 3.79
C GLU A 66 -16.69 -29.61 4.11
N VAL A 67 -17.62 -28.86 3.50
CA VAL A 67 -17.83 -27.43 3.78
C VAL A 67 -19.31 -27.23 4.10
N LEU A 68 -19.63 -27.20 5.39
CA LEU A 68 -20.99 -27.07 5.88
C LEU A 68 -21.33 -25.60 6.10
N PHE A 69 -22.26 -25.07 5.30
CA PHE A 69 -22.80 -23.72 5.46
C PHE A 69 -24.26 -23.79 5.92
N ASN A 70 -24.57 -23.27 7.11
CA ASN A 70 -25.86 -23.47 7.78
C ASN A 70 -26.34 -24.94 7.76
N GLY A 71 -25.40 -25.87 7.96
CA GLY A 71 -25.65 -27.32 7.93
C GLY A 71 -25.78 -27.95 6.54
N THR A 72 -25.69 -27.17 5.46
CA THR A 72 -25.71 -27.68 4.09
C THR A 72 -24.29 -27.84 3.55
N ASP A 73 -23.93 -29.03 3.08
CA ASP A 73 -22.61 -29.26 2.47
C ASP A 73 -22.50 -28.66 1.06
N LEU A 74 -21.67 -27.65 0.90
CA LEU A 74 -21.40 -26.98 -0.37
C LEU A 74 -20.60 -27.87 -1.33
N VAL A 75 -19.80 -28.82 -0.83
CA VAL A 75 -18.94 -29.69 -1.66
C VAL A 75 -19.79 -30.65 -2.49
N SER A 76 -20.78 -31.29 -1.89
CA SER A 76 -21.68 -32.23 -2.57
C SER A 76 -22.85 -31.59 -3.34
N LEU A 77 -23.11 -30.29 -3.16
CA LEU A 77 -24.21 -29.58 -3.81
C LEU A 77 -24.10 -29.53 -5.35
N PRO A 78 -25.19 -29.70 -6.12
CA PRO A 78 -25.18 -29.48 -7.56
C PRO A 78 -24.93 -28.00 -7.93
N GLU A 79 -24.27 -27.75 -9.07
CA GLU A 79 -23.93 -26.39 -9.54
C GLU A 79 -25.15 -25.46 -9.67
N SER A 80 -26.29 -26.00 -10.11
CA SER A 80 -27.55 -25.25 -10.24
C SER A 80 -28.11 -24.75 -8.91
N GLN A 81 -27.78 -25.42 -7.80
CA GLN A 81 -28.16 -25.01 -6.46
C GLN A 81 -27.12 -24.07 -5.84
N LEU A 82 -25.82 -24.28 -6.12
CA LEU A 82 -24.75 -23.39 -5.67
C LEU A 82 -24.96 -21.93 -6.08
N ASN A 83 -25.47 -21.70 -7.30
CA ASN A 83 -25.76 -20.34 -7.79
C ASN A 83 -26.83 -19.61 -6.97
N LYS A 84 -27.64 -20.32 -6.17
CA LYS A 84 -28.60 -19.71 -5.23
C LYS A 84 -27.96 -19.29 -3.91
N PHE A 85 -26.83 -19.90 -3.55
CA PHE A 85 -26.04 -19.57 -2.36
C PHE A 85 -25.02 -18.48 -2.66
N ARG A 86 -24.31 -18.57 -3.79
CA ARG A 86 -23.37 -17.54 -4.26
C ARG A 86 -24.11 -16.22 -4.47
N TRP A 87 -23.45 -15.12 -4.12
CA TRP A 87 -23.95 -13.75 -4.06
C TRP A 87 -25.02 -13.49 -2.99
N ARG A 88 -26.00 -14.38 -2.81
CA ARG A 88 -27.13 -14.16 -1.89
C ARG A 88 -26.82 -14.50 -0.44
N GLU A 89 -26.15 -15.63 -0.19
CA GLU A 89 -25.79 -16.08 1.17
C GLU A 89 -24.28 -15.92 1.42
N LEU A 90 -23.48 -16.12 0.37
CA LEU A 90 -22.02 -16.04 0.38
C LEU A 90 -21.51 -15.15 -0.75
N SER A 91 -20.61 -14.21 -0.46
CA SER A 91 -19.93 -13.41 -1.48
C SER A 91 -18.42 -13.40 -1.31
N LEU A 92 -17.71 -13.04 -2.39
CA LEU A 92 -16.25 -12.91 -2.42
C LEU A 92 -15.87 -11.51 -2.89
N VAL A 93 -15.06 -10.81 -2.09
CA VAL A 93 -14.26 -9.67 -2.54
C VAL A 93 -12.90 -10.24 -2.96
N THR A 94 -12.53 -10.08 -4.22
CA THR A 94 -11.32 -10.69 -4.81
C THR A 94 -10.06 -9.85 -4.59
N GLN A 95 -8.89 -10.52 -4.53
CA GLN A 95 -7.54 -9.94 -4.34
C GLN A 95 -7.10 -8.91 -5.39
N SER A 96 -7.87 -8.72 -6.47
CA SER A 96 -7.57 -7.73 -7.50
C SER A 96 -8.87 -7.18 -8.08
N ALA A 97 -9.49 -6.22 -7.37
CA ALA A 97 -10.62 -5.46 -7.89
C ALA A 97 -10.33 -4.82 -9.25
N MET A 98 -9.06 -4.44 -9.48
CA MET A 98 -8.56 -3.85 -10.73
C MET A 98 -8.84 -4.72 -11.97
N ASN A 99 -8.94 -6.04 -11.80
CA ASN A 99 -9.17 -7.02 -12.87
C ASN A 99 -10.57 -7.66 -12.82
N SER A 100 -11.40 -7.31 -11.84
CA SER A 100 -12.70 -7.95 -11.62
C SER A 100 -13.86 -7.18 -12.24
N LEU A 101 -13.67 -5.89 -12.52
CA LEU A 101 -14.66 -5.05 -13.21
C LEU A 101 -14.46 -5.13 -14.72
N ASP A 102 -15.56 -5.23 -15.47
CA ASP A 102 -15.51 -5.16 -16.93
C ASP A 102 -15.23 -3.70 -17.36
N PRO A 103 -14.12 -3.42 -18.06
CA PRO A 103 -13.73 -2.06 -18.43
C PRO A 103 -14.64 -1.42 -19.49
N VAL A 104 -15.50 -2.19 -20.16
CA VAL A 104 -16.37 -1.76 -21.26
C VAL A 104 -17.75 -1.33 -20.78
N TYR A 105 -18.16 -1.73 -19.58
CA TYR A 105 -19.43 -1.34 -18.97
C TYR A 105 -19.24 -0.30 -17.87
N THR A 106 -20.28 0.50 -17.61
CA THR A 106 -20.27 1.37 -16.43
C THR A 106 -20.38 0.53 -15.17
N VAL A 107 -19.90 1.06 -14.05
CA VAL A 107 -19.99 0.37 -12.76
C VAL A 107 -21.43 0.18 -12.31
N GLY A 108 -22.33 1.13 -12.62
CA GLY A 108 -23.76 1.02 -12.32
C GLY A 108 -24.47 -0.05 -13.14
N ASP A 109 -24.08 -0.25 -14.40
CA ASP A 109 -24.62 -1.32 -15.25
C ASP A 109 -24.27 -2.70 -14.67
N GLN A 110 -23.02 -2.89 -14.24
CA GLN A 110 -22.54 -4.16 -13.66
C GLN A 110 -23.27 -4.51 -12.35
N ILE A 111 -23.53 -3.51 -11.50
CA ILE A 111 -24.33 -3.70 -10.27
C ILE A 111 -25.78 -4.05 -10.61
N THR A 112 -26.37 -3.31 -11.53
CA THR A 112 -27.75 -3.50 -11.97
C THR A 112 -27.95 -4.89 -12.59
N GLU A 113 -27.01 -5.34 -13.41
CA GLU A 113 -27.00 -6.69 -13.99
C GLU A 113 -26.95 -7.76 -12.91
N THR A 114 -26.04 -7.63 -11.94
CA THR A 114 -25.91 -8.57 -10.81
C THR A 114 -27.20 -8.68 -10.01
N LEU A 115 -27.81 -7.54 -9.66
CA LEU A 115 -29.09 -7.51 -8.94
C LEU A 115 -30.20 -8.20 -9.74
N LYS A 116 -30.31 -7.95 -11.05
CA LYS A 116 -31.33 -8.54 -11.91
C LYS A 116 -31.11 -10.02 -12.21
N ALA A 117 -29.86 -10.49 -12.24
CA ALA A 117 -29.55 -11.89 -12.47
C ALA A 117 -29.99 -12.79 -11.30
N HIS A 118 -30.01 -12.24 -10.09
CA HIS A 118 -30.27 -12.98 -8.84
C HIS A 118 -31.61 -12.63 -8.17
N THR A 119 -32.34 -11.62 -8.66
CA THR A 119 -33.61 -11.16 -8.09
C THR A 119 -34.63 -10.82 -9.18
N ASN A 120 -35.87 -10.53 -8.77
CA ASN A 120 -36.93 -10.05 -9.67
C ASN A 120 -37.04 -8.50 -9.69
N MET A 121 -35.98 -7.78 -9.31
CA MET A 121 -36.00 -6.31 -9.28
C MET A 121 -36.15 -5.73 -10.69
N SER A 122 -36.93 -4.65 -10.80
CA SER A 122 -36.97 -3.83 -12.02
C SER A 122 -35.67 -3.02 -12.17
N THR A 123 -35.37 -2.53 -13.37
CA THR A 123 -34.18 -1.68 -13.60
C THR A 123 -34.17 -0.43 -12.71
N ALA A 124 -35.34 0.16 -12.42
CA ALA A 124 -35.45 1.32 -11.55
C ALA A 124 -35.07 0.97 -10.09
N GLN A 125 -35.60 -0.12 -9.56
CA GLN A 125 -35.28 -0.61 -8.21
C GLN A 125 -33.81 -1.01 -8.08
N ALA A 126 -33.24 -1.65 -9.11
CA ALA A 126 -31.84 -2.03 -9.12
C ALA A 126 -30.90 -0.81 -9.17
N HIS A 127 -31.28 0.24 -9.90
CA HIS A 127 -30.53 1.50 -9.92
C HIS A 127 -30.61 2.21 -8.56
N GLU A 128 -31.78 2.29 -7.95
CA GLU A 128 -31.98 2.86 -6.60
C GLU A 128 -31.13 2.10 -5.57
N ARG A 129 -31.15 0.77 -5.61
CA ARG A 129 -30.26 -0.05 -4.78
C ARG A 129 -28.77 0.21 -5.07
N GLY A 130 -28.40 0.46 -6.32
CA GLY A 130 -27.04 0.86 -6.70
C GLY A 130 -26.60 2.18 -6.07
N VAL A 131 -27.50 3.15 -5.97
CA VAL A 131 -27.27 4.43 -5.26
C VAL A 131 -27.03 4.18 -3.78
N GLU A 132 -27.91 3.43 -3.12
CA GLU A 132 -27.75 3.06 -1.70
C GLU A 132 -26.41 2.35 -1.44
N LEU A 133 -26.01 1.42 -2.31
CA LEU A 133 -24.75 0.69 -2.18
C LEU A 133 -23.55 1.62 -2.32
N PHE A 134 -23.59 2.59 -3.24
CA PHE A 134 -22.51 3.56 -3.41
C PHE A 134 -22.37 4.44 -2.18
N GLU A 135 -23.49 4.93 -1.64
CA GLU A 135 -23.49 5.70 -0.40
C GLU A 135 -22.94 4.87 0.78
N LEU A 136 -23.34 3.60 0.87
CA LEU A 136 -22.87 2.66 1.89
C LEU A 136 -21.35 2.46 1.85
N VAL A 137 -20.76 2.38 0.65
CA VAL A 137 -19.29 2.30 0.48
C VAL A 137 -18.64 3.68 0.36
N GLY A 138 -19.35 4.76 0.67
CA GLY A 138 -18.87 6.14 0.64
C GLY A 138 -18.32 6.58 -0.71
N LEU A 139 -19.00 6.21 -1.80
CA LEU A 139 -18.84 6.72 -3.15
C LEU A 139 -20.00 7.64 -3.50
N GLU A 140 -19.72 8.70 -4.24
CA GLU A 140 -20.77 9.59 -4.72
C GLU A 140 -21.65 8.88 -5.78
N PRO A 141 -23.00 8.94 -5.69
CA PRO A 141 -23.90 8.26 -6.64
C PRO A 141 -23.67 8.61 -8.11
N LYS A 142 -23.19 9.82 -8.41
CA LYS A 142 -22.87 10.25 -9.77
C LYS A 142 -21.84 9.34 -10.46
N ARG A 143 -21.01 8.64 -9.68
CA ARG A 143 -19.99 7.69 -10.14
C ARG A 143 -20.57 6.40 -10.70
N LEU A 144 -21.87 6.09 -10.51
CA LEU A 144 -22.52 4.93 -11.16
C LEU A 144 -22.37 4.96 -12.68
N SER A 145 -22.32 6.15 -13.27
CA SER A 145 -22.12 6.36 -14.71
C SER A 145 -20.65 6.27 -15.16
N SER A 146 -19.71 6.10 -14.22
CA SER A 146 -18.28 6.04 -14.52
C SER A 146 -17.87 4.64 -14.99
N TYR A 147 -16.89 4.59 -15.88
CA TYR A 147 -16.23 3.35 -16.26
C TYR A 147 -15.11 3.01 -15.28
N PRO A 148 -14.72 1.74 -15.10
CA PRO A 148 -13.65 1.36 -14.19
C PRO A 148 -12.36 2.14 -14.42
N HIS A 149 -11.95 2.35 -15.68
CA HIS A 149 -10.72 3.07 -16.02
C HIS A 149 -10.73 4.57 -15.62
N GLN A 150 -11.89 5.13 -15.28
CA GLN A 150 -12.05 6.51 -14.80
C GLN A 150 -11.99 6.62 -13.27
N LEU A 151 -11.99 5.49 -12.56
CA LEU A 151 -11.96 5.40 -11.11
C LEU A 151 -10.53 5.10 -10.62
N SER A 152 -10.19 5.65 -9.45
CA SER A 152 -8.95 5.31 -8.73
C SER A 152 -8.98 3.86 -8.24
N GLY A 153 -7.83 3.30 -7.86
CA GLY A 153 -7.77 1.93 -7.32
C GLY A 153 -8.69 1.72 -6.11
N GLY A 154 -8.67 2.66 -5.16
CA GLY A 154 -9.56 2.65 -3.99
C GLY A 154 -11.03 2.76 -4.33
N MET A 155 -11.39 3.58 -5.32
CA MET A 155 -12.77 3.67 -5.82
C MET A 155 -13.22 2.35 -6.45
N ARG A 156 -12.38 1.72 -7.28
CA ARG A 156 -12.70 0.41 -7.87
C ARG A 156 -12.87 -0.66 -6.80
N GLN A 157 -12.04 -0.64 -5.75
CA GLN A 157 -12.18 -1.54 -4.62
C GLN A 157 -13.53 -1.37 -3.93
N ARG A 158 -13.94 -0.12 -3.65
CA ARG A 158 -15.27 0.19 -3.08
C ARG A 158 -16.41 -0.27 -3.98
N VAL A 159 -16.28 -0.16 -5.31
CA VAL A 159 -17.27 -0.71 -6.24
C VAL A 159 -17.36 -2.24 -6.14
N VAL A 160 -16.23 -2.94 -6.02
CA VAL A 160 -16.23 -4.40 -5.83
C VAL A 160 -16.84 -4.82 -4.49
N ILE A 161 -16.60 -4.04 -3.44
CA ILE A 161 -17.27 -4.23 -2.14
C ILE A 161 -18.78 -4.01 -2.27
N ALA A 162 -19.21 -2.95 -2.95
CA ALA A 162 -20.62 -2.68 -3.22
C ALA A 162 -21.29 -3.82 -4.01
N LEU A 163 -20.60 -4.37 -5.03
CA LEU A 163 -21.05 -5.56 -5.74
C LEU A 163 -21.19 -6.76 -4.79
N ALA A 164 -20.19 -7.04 -3.97
CA ALA A 164 -20.21 -8.16 -3.03
C ALA A 164 -21.33 -8.04 -1.97
N LEU A 165 -21.78 -6.82 -1.69
CA LEU A 165 -22.86 -6.50 -0.75
C LEU A 165 -24.24 -6.38 -1.41
N ALA A 166 -24.31 -6.47 -2.74
CA ALA A 166 -25.52 -6.13 -3.48
C ALA A 166 -26.78 -6.87 -3.00
N LEU A 167 -26.62 -8.12 -2.56
CA LEU A 167 -27.69 -8.99 -2.09
C LEU A 167 -27.68 -9.26 -0.58
N ASN A 168 -26.91 -8.49 0.21
CA ASN A 168 -26.79 -8.64 1.67
C ASN A 168 -26.42 -10.07 2.13
N PRO A 169 -25.25 -10.59 1.72
CA PRO A 169 -24.82 -11.94 2.07
C PRO A 169 -24.57 -12.08 3.58
N LYS A 170 -24.78 -13.31 4.10
CA LYS A 170 -24.48 -13.64 5.49
C LYS A 170 -23.01 -13.86 5.75
N LEU A 171 -22.26 -14.30 4.75
CA LEU A 171 -20.81 -14.48 4.81
C LEU A 171 -20.13 -13.76 3.64
N ILE A 172 -19.20 -12.86 3.97
CA ILE A 172 -18.30 -12.21 3.03
C ILE A 172 -16.91 -12.82 3.21
N ILE A 173 -16.36 -13.39 2.15
CA ILE A 173 -14.94 -13.73 2.11
C ILE A 173 -14.22 -12.56 1.45
N ALA A 174 -13.33 -11.91 2.18
CA ALA A 174 -12.55 -10.78 1.69
C ALA A 174 -11.11 -11.23 1.48
N ASP A 175 -10.74 -11.53 0.23
CA ASP A 175 -9.41 -11.99 -0.11
C ASP A 175 -8.51 -10.81 -0.47
N GLU A 176 -7.64 -10.42 0.46
CA GLU A 176 -6.72 -9.28 0.31
C GLU A 176 -7.42 -7.99 -0.18
N PRO A 177 -8.49 -7.54 0.52
CA PRO A 177 -9.39 -6.49 0.02
C PRO A 177 -8.77 -5.09 0.01
N THR A 178 -7.56 -4.92 0.55
CA THR A 178 -6.90 -3.61 0.67
C THR A 178 -5.49 -3.60 0.09
N THR A 179 -5.06 -4.69 -0.56
CA THR A 179 -3.73 -4.76 -1.17
C THR A 179 -3.58 -3.66 -2.25
N ALA A 180 -2.40 -3.04 -2.32
CA ALA A 180 -2.05 -1.95 -3.24
C ALA A 180 -2.86 -0.64 -3.09
N LEU A 181 -3.47 -0.42 -1.92
CA LEU A 181 -4.08 0.86 -1.54
C LEU A 181 -3.20 1.60 -0.54
N ASP A 182 -3.28 2.94 -0.52
CA ASP A 182 -2.62 3.72 0.52
C ASP A 182 -3.32 3.55 1.88
N VAL A 183 -2.58 3.82 2.96
CA VAL A 183 -3.02 3.57 4.34
C VAL A 183 -4.32 4.29 4.73
N VAL A 184 -4.58 5.48 4.18
CA VAL A 184 -5.79 6.27 4.50
C VAL A 184 -7.00 5.70 3.78
N VAL A 185 -6.86 5.38 2.49
CA VAL A 185 -7.93 4.73 1.71
C VAL A 185 -8.24 3.35 2.28
N GLN A 186 -7.20 2.59 2.65
CA GLN A 186 -7.32 1.30 3.32
C GLN A 186 -8.11 1.42 4.63
N ASP A 187 -7.69 2.28 5.57
CA ASP A 187 -8.40 2.52 6.83
C ASP A 187 -9.88 2.90 6.60
N GLY A 188 -10.13 3.79 5.64
CA GLY A 188 -11.50 4.17 5.26
C GLY A 188 -12.34 3.00 4.76
N ILE A 189 -11.77 2.11 3.93
CA ILE A 189 -12.47 0.91 3.43
C ILE A 189 -12.74 -0.08 4.56
N LEU A 190 -11.77 -0.31 5.45
CA LEU A 190 -11.93 -1.26 6.55
C LEU A 190 -12.97 -0.79 7.56
N LYS A 191 -12.99 0.52 7.89
CA LYS A 191 -14.04 1.14 8.71
C LYS A 191 -15.42 0.95 8.09
N GLN A 192 -15.53 1.16 6.78
CA GLN A 192 -16.79 0.94 6.07
C GLN A 192 -17.20 -0.53 6.15
N LEU A 193 -16.29 -1.47 5.94
CA LEU A 193 -16.58 -2.89 6.07
C LEU A 193 -17.04 -3.26 7.50
N ASP A 194 -16.40 -2.73 8.54
CA ASP A 194 -16.80 -2.94 9.93
C ASP A 194 -18.19 -2.32 10.22
N GLN A 195 -18.44 -1.09 9.75
CA GLN A 195 -19.74 -0.45 9.91
C GLN A 195 -20.86 -1.25 9.20
N ILE A 196 -20.61 -1.69 7.97
CA ILE A 196 -21.53 -2.51 7.19
C ILE A 196 -21.77 -3.84 7.88
N GLN A 197 -20.72 -4.46 8.42
CA GLN A 197 -20.81 -5.70 9.17
C GLN A 197 -21.73 -5.55 10.39
N ARG A 198 -21.57 -4.47 11.17
CA ARG A 198 -22.42 -4.18 12.33
C ARG A 198 -23.86 -3.88 11.95
N GLN A 199 -24.07 -3.14 10.86
CA GLN A 199 -25.41 -2.79 10.36
C GLN A 199 -26.16 -3.99 9.80
N LEU A 200 -25.49 -4.82 8.99
CA LEU A 200 -26.08 -5.96 8.30
C LEU A 200 -26.00 -7.27 9.09
N LYS A 201 -25.25 -7.30 10.19
CA LYS A 201 -24.98 -8.49 11.03
C LYS A 201 -24.45 -9.69 10.23
N ASN A 202 -23.62 -9.42 9.22
CA ASN A 202 -22.95 -10.46 8.44
C ASN A 202 -21.67 -10.93 9.16
N SER A 203 -21.12 -12.04 8.69
CA SER A 203 -19.85 -12.61 9.15
C SER A 203 -18.80 -12.44 8.06
N MET A 204 -17.53 -12.35 8.44
CA MET A 204 -16.46 -12.10 7.49
C MET A 204 -15.28 -13.04 7.67
N ILE A 205 -14.78 -13.60 6.57
CA ILE A 205 -13.44 -14.21 6.54
C ILE A 205 -12.52 -13.20 5.86
N LEU A 206 -11.61 -12.61 6.64
CA LEU A 206 -10.61 -11.68 6.12
C LEU A 206 -9.32 -12.45 5.82
N VAL A 207 -9.02 -12.68 4.54
CA VAL A 207 -7.74 -13.23 4.12
C VAL A 207 -6.78 -12.08 3.88
N THR A 208 -5.65 -12.08 4.59
CA THR A 208 -4.63 -11.03 4.43
C THR A 208 -3.26 -11.57 4.84
N HIS A 209 -2.22 -10.93 4.33
CA HIS A 209 -0.86 -11.13 4.82
C HIS A 209 -0.48 -10.08 5.89
N ASP A 210 -1.29 -9.03 6.08
CA ASP A 210 -1.09 -8.01 7.12
C ASP A 210 -1.84 -8.41 8.40
N VAL A 211 -1.08 -8.87 9.38
CA VAL A 211 -1.60 -9.32 10.67
C VAL A 211 -2.17 -8.17 11.49
N SER A 212 -1.73 -6.92 11.27
CA SER A 212 -2.24 -5.74 11.98
C SER A 212 -3.72 -5.47 11.67
N LEU A 213 -4.15 -5.74 10.43
CA LEU A 213 -5.57 -5.63 10.05
C LEU A 213 -6.42 -6.70 10.74
N VAL A 214 -5.84 -7.88 10.92
CA VAL A 214 -6.51 -8.98 11.62
C VAL A 214 -6.61 -8.70 13.11
N ALA A 215 -5.59 -8.10 13.70
CA ALA A 215 -5.61 -7.63 15.08
C ALA A 215 -6.81 -6.72 15.36
N GLU A 216 -7.12 -5.85 14.40
CA GLU A 216 -8.16 -4.83 14.50
C GLU A 216 -9.57 -5.33 14.15
N MET A 217 -9.72 -6.15 13.11
CA MET A 217 -11.04 -6.45 12.53
C MET A 217 -11.60 -7.81 12.91
N CYS A 218 -10.75 -8.74 13.38
CA CYS A 218 -11.14 -10.13 13.56
C CYS A 218 -11.26 -10.49 15.04
N HIS A 219 -12.23 -11.35 15.36
CA HIS A 219 -12.36 -11.91 16.70
C HIS A 219 -11.45 -13.12 16.91
N ARG A 220 -11.25 -13.89 15.83
CA ARG A 220 -10.40 -15.07 15.79
C ARG A 220 -9.46 -15.02 14.60
N VAL A 221 -8.33 -15.71 14.72
CA VAL A 221 -7.28 -15.75 13.70
C VAL A 221 -6.86 -17.19 13.47
N ALA A 222 -6.86 -17.62 12.21
CA ALA A 222 -6.30 -18.87 11.75
C ALA A 222 -4.99 -18.57 10.98
N VAL A 223 -3.88 -19.13 11.47
CA VAL A 223 -2.56 -19.02 10.86
C VAL A 223 -2.34 -20.26 9.98
N MET A 224 -2.11 -20.03 8.69
CA MET A 224 -1.93 -21.07 7.68
C MET A 224 -0.48 -21.14 7.20
N TYR A 225 0.07 -22.35 7.15
CA TYR A 225 1.41 -22.63 6.64
C TYR A 225 1.41 -23.93 5.83
N ALA A 226 1.97 -23.88 4.61
CA ALA A 226 2.12 -25.03 3.72
C ALA A 226 0.86 -25.91 3.57
N GLY A 227 -0.29 -25.28 3.29
CA GLY A 227 -1.56 -25.97 3.08
C GLY A 227 -2.35 -26.29 4.35
N LYS A 228 -1.81 -26.03 5.56
CA LYS A 228 -2.41 -26.43 6.83
C LYS A 228 -2.67 -25.24 7.75
N ILE A 229 -3.71 -25.32 8.56
CA ILE A 229 -3.89 -24.41 9.71
C ILE A 229 -2.97 -24.92 10.82
N VAL A 230 -1.95 -24.13 11.15
CA VAL A 230 -0.95 -24.49 12.16
C VAL A 230 -1.28 -23.93 13.53
N GLU A 231 -2.09 -22.88 13.59
CA GLU A 231 -2.56 -22.30 14.84
C GLU A 231 -3.87 -21.55 14.61
N ILE A 232 -4.82 -21.64 15.53
CA ILE A 232 -6.07 -20.87 15.50
C ILE A 232 -6.51 -20.52 16.91
N GLY A 233 -6.92 -19.28 17.15
CA GLY A 233 -7.33 -18.82 18.48
C GLY A 233 -8.06 -17.49 18.43
N SER A 234 -8.44 -16.95 19.60
CA SER A 234 -8.90 -15.56 19.66
C SER A 234 -7.75 -14.62 19.28
N THR A 235 -8.08 -13.47 18.71
CA THR A 235 -7.08 -12.48 18.28
C THR A 235 -6.19 -12.05 19.44
N SER A 236 -6.77 -11.74 20.61
CA SER A 236 -5.97 -11.36 21.79
C SER A 236 -5.06 -12.49 22.27
N GLU A 237 -5.56 -13.72 22.33
CA GLU A 237 -4.78 -14.87 22.80
C GLU A 237 -3.62 -15.19 21.85
N LEU A 238 -3.86 -15.15 20.54
CA LEU A 238 -2.85 -15.48 19.54
C LEU A 238 -1.72 -14.44 19.51
N PHE A 239 -2.04 -13.14 19.62
CA PHE A 239 -1.01 -12.08 19.61
C PHE A 239 -0.17 -12.05 20.89
N ARG A 240 -0.75 -12.40 22.04
CA ARG A 240 -0.05 -12.39 23.34
C ARG A 240 0.66 -13.70 23.63
N ASN A 241 -0.01 -14.82 23.35
CA ASN A 241 0.36 -16.16 23.78
C ASN A 241 0.52 -17.14 22.60
N ALA A 242 0.97 -16.65 21.44
CA ALA A 242 1.32 -17.49 20.29
C ALA A 242 2.15 -18.72 20.72
N SER A 243 1.69 -19.90 20.34
CA SER A 243 2.27 -21.18 20.75
C SER A 243 3.08 -21.84 19.64
N HIS A 244 2.72 -21.65 18.37
CA HIS A 244 3.45 -22.24 17.27
C HIS A 244 4.67 -21.38 16.89
N PRO A 245 5.90 -21.95 16.75
CA PRO A 245 7.10 -21.19 16.39
C PRO A 245 6.99 -20.35 15.11
N TYR A 246 6.24 -20.82 14.11
CA TYR A 246 5.94 -20.04 12.91
C TYR A 246 5.12 -18.77 13.22
N THR A 247 4.06 -18.90 14.03
CA THR A 247 3.23 -17.76 14.44
C THR A 247 4.06 -16.74 15.22
N ILE A 248 4.90 -17.22 16.14
CA ILE A 248 5.83 -16.36 16.91
C ILE A 248 6.77 -15.60 15.96
N GLY A 249 7.40 -16.31 15.02
CA GLY A 249 8.27 -15.70 14.02
C GLY A 249 7.55 -14.71 13.10
N LEU A 250 6.31 -15.02 12.72
CA LEU A 250 5.47 -14.18 11.88
C LEU A 250 5.17 -12.86 12.62
N LEU A 251 4.69 -12.93 13.86
CA LEU A 251 4.41 -11.76 14.71
C LEU A 251 5.65 -10.90 14.95
N ASN A 252 6.82 -11.53 15.14
CA ASN A 252 8.09 -10.82 15.35
C ASN A 252 8.66 -10.17 14.08
N ALA A 253 8.20 -10.56 12.89
CA ALA A 253 8.72 -10.05 11.62
C ALA A 253 8.08 -8.73 11.16
N PHE A 254 7.07 -8.24 11.88
CA PHE A 254 6.38 -7.00 11.52
C PHE A 254 7.06 -5.77 12.14
N PRO A 255 7.37 -4.73 11.35
CA PRO A 255 7.63 -3.41 11.90
C PRO A 255 6.34 -2.82 12.46
N THR A 256 6.37 -2.32 13.69
CA THR A 256 5.27 -1.57 14.30
C THR A 256 5.70 -0.13 14.54
N LEU A 257 4.74 0.79 14.62
CA LEU A 257 5.06 2.14 15.02
C LEU A 257 5.54 2.16 16.48
N GLU A 258 5.09 1.23 17.33
CA GLU A 258 5.40 1.25 18.76
C GLU A 258 6.79 0.68 19.12
N SER A 259 7.43 -0.06 18.21
CA SER A 259 8.70 -0.74 18.48
C SER A 259 9.92 0.17 18.32
N ALA A 260 10.91 -0.01 19.21
CA ALA A 260 12.22 0.65 19.08
C ALA A 260 12.94 0.22 17.78
N LYS A 261 13.88 1.05 17.28
CA LYS A 261 14.71 0.75 16.10
C LYS A 261 15.68 -0.43 16.33
N GLY A 262 15.15 -1.65 16.44
CA GLY A 262 15.91 -2.91 16.47
C GLY A 262 16.16 -3.47 15.08
N GLU A 263 16.82 -4.62 14.95
CA GLU A 263 16.84 -5.35 13.67
C GLU A 263 15.56 -6.20 13.56
N LEU A 264 14.86 -6.21 12.42
CA LEU A 264 13.63 -7.00 12.29
C LEU A 264 13.98 -8.48 12.23
N ILE A 265 13.18 -9.29 12.92
CA ILE A 265 13.28 -10.74 12.84
C ILE A 265 12.76 -11.18 11.47
N SER A 266 13.52 -11.98 10.74
CA SER A 266 13.08 -12.57 9.47
C SER A 266 13.11 -14.08 9.61
N ILE A 267 12.06 -14.74 9.12
CA ILE A 267 11.99 -16.20 9.12
C ILE A 267 12.84 -16.72 7.95
N PRO A 268 13.97 -17.41 8.21
CA PRO A 268 14.96 -17.72 7.19
C PRO A 268 14.48 -18.77 6.18
N GLY A 269 15.07 -18.75 4.99
CA GLY A 269 14.79 -19.68 3.89
C GLY A 269 13.41 -19.53 3.25
N THR A 270 13.07 -20.45 2.35
CA THR A 270 11.81 -20.44 1.59
C THR A 270 10.81 -21.48 2.12
N PRO A 271 9.49 -21.24 1.99
CA PRO A 271 8.47 -22.28 2.20
C PRO A 271 8.78 -23.58 1.44
N PRO A 272 8.30 -24.74 1.94
CA PRO A 272 8.46 -26.01 1.24
C PRO A 272 7.70 -26.03 -0.10
N ASP A 273 8.17 -26.84 -1.05
CA ASP A 273 7.48 -27.08 -2.31
C ASP A 273 6.24 -27.96 -2.05
N LEU A 274 5.05 -27.41 -2.31
CA LEU A 274 3.77 -28.09 -2.10
C LEU A 274 3.48 -29.21 -3.12
N SER A 275 4.34 -29.36 -4.15
CA SER A 275 4.31 -30.52 -5.04
C SER A 275 5.01 -31.75 -4.48
N GLU A 276 5.81 -31.56 -3.43
CA GLU A 276 6.50 -32.64 -2.74
C GLU A 276 5.71 -33.10 -1.52
N ARG A 277 5.86 -34.38 -1.18
CA ARG A 277 5.23 -34.93 0.01
C ARG A 277 5.99 -34.44 1.26
N ILE A 278 5.31 -33.62 2.06
CA ILE A 278 5.83 -33.16 3.35
C ILE A 278 5.69 -34.30 4.38
N VAL A 279 6.80 -34.64 5.03
CA VAL A 279 6.87 -35.59 6.15
C VAL A 279 7.15 -34.78 7.42
N GLY A 280 6.48 -35.11 8.52
CA GLY A 280 6.67 -34.40 9.77
C GLY A 280 5.88 -33.08 9.87
N CYS A 281 6.37 -32.18 10.72
CA CYS A 281 5.92 -30.79 10.81
C CYS A 281 6.36 -30.02 9.55
N PRO A 282 5.43 -29.37 8.82
CA PRO A 282 5.77 -28.61 7.61
C PRO A 282 6.78 -27.48 7.86
N PHE A 283 6.82 -26.92 9.07
CA PHE A 283 7.71 -25.83 9.45
C PHE A 283 9.08 -26.31 9.99
N ALA A 284 9.31 -27.61 10.18
CA ALA A 284 10.51 -28.13 10.84
C ALA A 284 11.82 -27.66 10.19
N ALA A 285 11.84 -27.47 8.87
CA ALA A 285 13.03 -26.99 8.17
C ALA A 285 13.40 -25.53 8.55
N ARG A 286 12.40 -24.71 8.91
CA ARG A 286 12.52 -23.26 9.20
C ARG A 286 12.25 -22.89 10.66
N CYS A 287 12.01 -23.89 11.52
CA CYS A 287 11.84 -23.71 12.96
C CYS A 287 13.18 -23.76 13.71
N PRO A 288 13.55 -22.74 14.51
CA PRO A 288 14.82 -22.72 15.23
C PRO A 288 14.84 -23.67 16.43
N PHE A 289 13.68 -24.27 16.74
CA PHE A 289 13.47 -25.22 17.83
C PHE A 289 13.16 -26.64 17.32
N ALA A 290 13.33 -26.92 16.03
CA ALA A 290 12.99 -28.22 15.45
C ALA A 290 13.84 -29.35 16.05
N THR A 291 13.17 -30.43 16.45
CA THR A 291 13.78 -31.70 16.88
C THR A 291 13.61 -32.77 15.79
N ASP A 292 14.21 -33.95 15.99
CA ASP A 292 14.04 -35.07 15.04
C ASP A 292 12.59 -35.52 14.91
N THR A 293 11.82 -35.51 16.01
CA THR A 293 10.38 -35.79 15.99
C THR A 293 9.62 -34.84 15.06
N CYS A 294 9.98 -33.55 15.05
CA CYS A 294 9.39 -32.59 14.14
C CYS A 294 9.65 -32.92 12.67
N ARG A 295 10.73 -33.63 12.34
CA ARG A 295 11.10 -33.97 10.95
C ARG A 295 10.44 -35.26 10.46
N THR A 296 9.99 -36.12 11.37
CA THR A 296 9.47 -37.47 11.03
C THR A 296 7.98 -37.64 11.30
N VAL A 297 7.41 -36.94 12.28
CA VAL A 297 6.03 -37.10 12.73
C VAL A 297 5.25 -35.79 12.57
N ALA A 298 4.09 -35.85 11.93
CA ALA A 298 3.22 -34.67 11.80
C ALA A 298 2.65 -34.28 13.17
N PRO A 299 2.71 -32.99 13.57
CA PRO A 299 2.19 -32.56 14.86
C PRO A 299 0.65 -32.66 14.87
N PRO A 300 0.06 -33.18 15.97
CA PRO A 300 -1.38 -33.10 16.15
C PRO A 300 -1.80 -31.64 16.43
N SER A 301 -3.03 -31.28 16.08
CA SER A 301 -3.63 -30.03 16.55
C SER A 301 -4.11 -30.22 17.98
N VAL A 302 -3.51 -29.51 18.93
CA VAL A 302 -3.82 -29.62 20.36
C VAL A 302 -4.41 -28.31 20.87
N GLU A 303 -5.45 -28.39 21.69
CA GLU A 303 -6.01 -27.23 22.39
C GLU A 303 -5.04 -26.80 23.51
N VAL A 304 -4.49 -25.59 23.40
CA VAL A 304 -3.52 -25.02 24.35
C VAL A 304 -4.19 -24.14 25.41
N SER A 305 -5.29 -23.49 25.04
CA SER A 305 -6.22 -22.78 25.93
C SER A 305 -7.62 -22.84 25.29
N PRO A 306 -8.71 -22.51 26.02
CA PRO A 306 -10.07 -22.66 25.49
C PRO A 306 -10.27 -21.99 24.13
N GLY A 307 -10.53 -22.79 23.09
CA GLY A 307 -10.72 -22.31 21.71
C GLY A 307 -9.43 -21.91 20.97
N HIS A 308 -8.25 -22.11 21.57
CA HIS A 308 -6.93 -21.89 20.97
C HIS A 308 -6.26 -23.24 20.70
N PHE A 309 -6.02 -23.54 19.43
CA PHE A 309 -5.39 -24.78 18.97
C PHE A 309 -4.06 -24.49 18.30
N SER A 310 -3.06 -25.35 18.53
CA SER A 310 -1.73 -25.26 17.92
C SER A 310 -1.26 -26.63 17.45
N ALA A 311 -0.75 -26.69 16.21
CA ALA A 311 -0.15 -27.87 15.61
C ALA A 311 1.36 -27.92 15.86
N CYS A 312 1.76 -27.94 17.14
CA CYS A 312 3.15 -28.03 17.56
C CYS A 312 3.33 -29.24 18.50
N HIS A 313 4.45 -29.96 18.38
CA HIS A 313 4.78 -31.07 19.30
C HIS A 313 5.12 -30.60 20.72
N TYR A 314 5.49 -29.33 20.88
CA TYR A 314 6.04 -28.77 22.12
C TYR A 314 5.26 -27.51 22.56
N THR A 315 3.93 -27.60 22.57
CA THR A 315 3.06 -26.49 23.01
C THR A 315 3.29 -26.12 24.48
N ASP A 316 3.74 -27.07 25.30
CA ASP A 316 4.17 -26.89 26.68
C ASP A 316 5.42 -25.97 26.82
N GLN A 317 6.23 -25.85 25.78
CA GLN A 317 7.43 -25.00 25.75
C GLN A 317 7.22 -23.64 25.07
N ALA A 318 5.98 -23.31 24.70
CA ALA A 318 5.64 -22.11 23.95
C ALA A 318 6.19 -20.81 24.57
N GLU A 319 6.13 -20.66 25.88
CA GLU A 319 6.65 -19.46 26.58
C GLU A 319 8.16 -19.30 26.40
N SER A 320 8.91 -20.38 26.60
CA SER A 320 10.37 -20.42 26.36
C SER A 320 10.70 -20.11 24.90
N PHE A 321 9.91 -20.63 23.95
CA PHE A 321 10.07 -20.32 22.54
C PHE A 321 9.83 -18.84 22.24
N ARG A 322 8.81 -18.21 22.82
CA ARG A 322 8.54 -16.77 22.63
C ARG A 322 9.73 -15.91 23.06
N VAL A 323 10.25 -16.14 24.27
CA VAL A 323 11.40 -15.39 24.81
C VAL A 323 12.63 -15.57 23.92
N ARG A 324 12.95 -16.82 23.55
CA ARG A 324 14.14 -17.12 22.73
C ARG A 324 13.98 -16.66 21.28
N ALA A 325 12.78 -16.72 20.71
CA ALA A 325 12.51 -16.29 19.34
C ALA A 325 12.47 -14.77 19.17
N ALA A 326 12.42 -14.00 20.27
CA ALA A 326 12.59 -12.55 20.26
C ALA A 326 14.06 -12.14 20.03
N GLU A 327 15.01 -13.08 20.15
CA GLU A 327 16.42 -12.85 19.82
C GLU A 327 16.68 -13.18 18.35
N GLN A 328 17.03 -12.17 17.54
CA GLN A 328 17.32 -12.37 16.12
C GLN A 328 18.42 -13.41 15.88
N GLU A 329 19.42 -13.48 16.77
CA GLU A 329 20.51 -14.45 16.71
C GLU A 329 20.02 -15.90 16.67
N ARG A 330 18.86 -16.21 17.28
CA ARG A 330 18.28 -17.56 17.21
C ARG A 330 17.80 -17.95 15.82
N TRP A 331 17.22 -16.99 15.11
CA TRP A 331 16.80 -17.19 13.72
C TRP A 331 18.01 -17.25 12.79
N ARG A 332 19.03 -16.42 13.04
CA ARG A 332 20.31 -16.47 12.30
C ARG A 332 21.06 -17.77 12.52
N GLN A 333 21.12 -18.34 13.72
CA GLN A 333 21.81 -19.62 13.96
C GLN A 333 21.21 -20.77 13.15
N GLN A 334 19.90 -20.75 12.93
CA GLN A 334 19.26 -21.68 12.01
C GLN A 334 19.64 -21.43 10.54
N GLU A 335 19.79 -20.16 10.16
CA GLU A 335 20.27 -19.76 8.85
C GLU A 335 21.76 -20.09 8.65
N ALA A 336 22.61 -19.89 9.67
CA ALA A 336 24.04 -20.23 9.70
C ALA A 336 24.29 -21.74 9.73
N GLY A 337 23.35 -22.54 10.23
CA GLY A 337 23.34 -23.98 10.00
C GLY A 337 23.18 -24.37 8.52
N ARG A 338 22.73 -23.43 7.66
CA ARG A 338 22.59 -23.55 6.20
C ARG A 338 23.61 -22.70 5.42
N VAL A 339 24.08 -21.59 6.00
CA VAL A 339 25.04 -20.63 5.45
C VAL A 339 26.36 -20.82 6.21
N ASN A 340 27.33 -21.47 5.58
CA ASN A 340 28.64 -21.71 6.18
C ASN A 340 29.30 -20.38 6.57
N ARG A 341 30.10 -20.31 7.64
CA ARG A 341 30.87 -19.11 8.06
C ARG A 341 31.66 -18.49 6.89
N GLU A 342 32.06 -19.36 5.97
CA GLU A 342 32.70 -19.03 4.69
C GLU A 342 31.86 -18.11 3.78
N GLU A 343 30.53 -18.25 3.72
CA GLU A 343 29.66 -17.38 2.92
C GLU A 343 29.51 -15.98 3.52
N GLU A 344 29.56 -15.86 4.85
CA GLU A 344 29.54 -14.56 5.52
C GLU A 344 30.85 -13.79 5.27
N GLU A 345 32.00 -14.47 5.34
CA GLU A 345 33.29 -13.90 4.95
C GLU A 345 33.31 -13.48 3.47
N LYS A 346 32.78 -14.32 2.57
CA LYS A 346 32.63 -14.00 1.14
C LYS A 346 31.67 -12.84 0.87
N ARG A 347 30.64 -12.64 1.72
CA ARG A 347 29.72 -11.49 1.62
C ARG A 347 30.44 -10.20 2.01
N THR A 348 31.15 -10.18 3.13
CA THR A 348 31.95 -8.99 3.51
C THR A 348 32.98 -8.64 2.43
N ALA A 349 33.64 -9.64 1.83
CA ALA A 349 34.53 -9.42 0.70
C ALA A 349 33.82 -8.87 -0.56
N ALA A 350 32.59 -9.33 -0.83
CA ALA A 350 31.77 -8.83 -1.94
C ALA A 350 31.39 -7.36 -1.75
N ALA A 351 30.95 -6.97 -0.55
CA ALA A 351 30.67 -5.57 -0.22
C ALA A 351 31.91 -4.67 -0.41
N GLU A 352 33.08 -5.11 0.07
CA GLU A 352 34.35 -4.40 -0.16
C GLU A 352 34.70 -4.26 -1.64
N HIS A 353 34.43 -5.29 -2.45
CA HIS A 353 34.69 -5.24 -3.89
C HIS A 353 33.75 -4.26 -4.60
N LEU A 354 32.46 -4.25 -4.28
CA LEU A 354 31.50 -3.28 -4.82
C LEU A 354 31.89 -1.84 -4.45
N LEU A 355 32.36 -1.60 -3.22
CA LEU A 355 32.91 -0.30 -2.81
C LEU A 355 34.12 0.10 -3.67
N ARG A 356 35.04 -0.83 -3.95
CA ARG A 356 36.21 -0.59 -4.83
C ARG A 356 35.80 -0.32 -6.27
N VAL A 357 34.74 -0.96 -6.77
CA VAL A 357 34.17 -0.63 -8.07
C VAL A 357 33.74 0.83 -8.05
N SER A 358 33.04 1.30 -7.02
CA SER A 358 32.63 2.71 -6.93
C SER A 358 33.83 3.68 -6.86
N SER A 359 34.85 3.37 -6.04
CA SER A 359 35.98 4.26 -5.76
C SER A 359 36.95 4.42 -6.93
N ARG A 360 37.04 3.42 -7.83
CA ARG A 360 37.82 3.53 -9.08
C ARG A 360 37.35 4.70 -9.94
N PHE A 361 36.06 5.06 -9.86
CA PHE A 361 35.48 6.14 -10.66
C PHE A 361 35.56 7.50 -9.96
N ASP A 362 35.50 7.53 -8.62
CA ASP A 362 35.80 8.75 -7.86
C ASP A 362 37.23 9.25 -8.15
N ALA A 363 38.19 8.33 -8.30
CA ALA A 363 39.58 8.67 -8.64
C ALA A 363 39.77 9.21 -10.07
N GLU A 364 38.96 8.76 -11.04
CA GLU A 364 38.93 9.31 -12.41
C GLU A 364 38.31 10.72 -12.44
N HIS A 365 37.50 11.10 -11.44
CA HIS A 365 36.81 12.39 -11.35
C HIS A 365 37.47 13.41 -10.41
N ALA A 366 38.31 12.98 -9.47
CA ALA A 366 39.09 13.86 -8.61
C ALA A 366 40.16 14.68 -9.36
N GLN A 367 40.45 14.36 -10.63
CA GLN A 367 41.39 15.12 -11.46
C GLN A 367 40.80 16.41 -12.06
N ASP A 368 39.48 16.63 -11.97
CA ASP A 368 38.81 17.87 -12.42
C ASP A 368 38.41 18.81 -11.26
N ASP A 369 38.54 18.37 -9.99
CA ASP A 369 38.12 19.14 -8.80
C ASP A 369 39.31 19.92 -8.18
N THR A 370 39.75 20.99 -8.85
CA THR A 370 40.53 22.05 -8.23
C THR A 370 39.73 23.35 -8.21
N ASP A 371 38.65 23.41 -7.42
CA ASP A 371 38.16 24.65 -6.78
C ASP A 371 36.84 24.39 -6.03
N SER A 372 36.91 24.23 -4.71
CA SER A 372 35.95 24.76 -3.72
C SER A 372 36.17 24.15 -2.34
N SER A 373 37.13 24.69 -1.60
CA SER A 373 37.22 24.49 -0.15
C SER A 373 36.66 25.71 0.57
N SER A 374 35.54 25.57 1.28
CA SER A 374 35.33 26.18 2.61
C SER A 374 33.96 25.82 3.22
N GLY A 375 33.98 25.44 4.51
CA GLY A 375 32.91 25.80 5.44
C GLY A 375 32.11 24.68 6.12
N ALA A 376 32.43 24.45 7.41
CA ALA A 376 31.60 23.92 8.51
C ALA A 376 31.22 22.42 8.49
N GLY A 377 31.44 21.76 9.64
CA GLY A 377 31.33 20.31 9.82
C GLY A 377 29.89 19.75 9.89
N GLY A 378 29.14 19.93 8.80
CA GLY A 378 27.96 19.13 8.48
C GLY A 378 28.31 18.06 7.44
N ARG A 379 27.54 16.97 7.39
CA ARG A 379 27.64 15.99 6.29
C ARG A 379 27.34 16.69 4.97
N GLN A 380 28.14 16.42 3.93
CA GLN A 380 27.94 17.01 2.60
C GLN A 380 26.63 16.53 1.97
N ALA A 381 25.97 17.40 1.21
CA ALA A 381 24.76 17.07 0.46
C ALA A 381 25.11 16.13 -0.71
N ALA A 382 24.57 14.90 -0.69
CA ALA A 382 24.70 13.96 -1.80
C ALA A 382 23.82 14.40 -2.97
N LEU A 383 22.59 14.84 -2.70
CA LEU A 383 21.62 15.28 -3.70
C LEU A 383 20.85 16.50 -3.19
N VAL A 384 20.72 17.52 -4.05
CA VAL A 384 19.86 18.68 -3.81
C VAL A 384 18.85 18.80 -4.95
N VAL A 385 17.58 18.83 -4.59
CA VAL A 385 16.45 19.09 -5.48
C VAL A 385 15.88 20.44 -5.08
N LYS A 386 15.79 21.38 -6.04
CA LYS A 386 15.32 22.74 -5.76
C LYS A 386 14.20 23.15 -6.71
N ASP A 387 13.05 23.46 -6.13
CA ASP A 387 11.84 23.98 -6.75
C ASP A 387 11.43 23.19 -8.00
N VAL A 388 11.56 21.86 -7.92
CA VAL A 388 11.28 20.96 -9.04
C VAL A 388 9.79 20.84 -9.25
N THR A 389 9.38 21.00 -10.51
CA THR A 389 7.99 20.90 -10.94
C THR A 389 7.91 19.97 -12.15
N LYS A 390 6.86 19.15 -12.21
CA LYS A 390 6.55 18.26 -13.33
C LYS A 390 5.06 18.29 -13.61
N HIS A 391 4.70 18.87 -14.76
CA HIS A 391 3.33 18.92 -15.25
C HIS A 391 3.16 18.06 -16.51
N TYR A 392 2.12 17.23 -16.54
CA TYR A 392 1.79 16.42 -17.72
C TYR A 392 0.62 17.02 -18.49
N PRO A 393 0.73 17.22 -19.81
CA PRO A 393 -0.37 17.71 -20.62
C PRO A 393 -1.43 16.61 -20.80
N VAL A 394 -2.71 16.95 -20.57
CA VAL A 394 -3.82 16.03 -20.85
C VAL A 394 -4.15 16.08 -22.35
N LYS A 395 -4.16 14.93 -23.03
CA LYS A 395 -4.56 14.85 -24.46
C LYS A 395 -6.03 15.25 -24.59
N GLN A 396 -6.31 16.33 -25.33
CA GLN A 396 -7.66 16.78 -25.62
C GLN A 396 -8.30 15.96 -26.75
N SER A 397 -9.60 15.66 -26.63
CA SER A 397 -10.41 15.09 -27.71
C SER A 397 -10.47 16.05 -28.92
N PHE A 398 -10.52 15.51 -30.14
CA PHE A 398 -10.40 16.25 -31.41
C PHE A 398 -11.34 17.47 -31.53
N GLY A 399 -12.52 17.45 -30.90
CA GLY A 399 -13.48 18.58 -30.90
C GLY A 399 -13.19 19.72 -29.92
N ALA A 400 -12.39 19.48 -28.88
CA ALA A 400 -12.07 20.51 -27.86
C ALA A 400 -11.11 21.58 -28.39
N SER A 401 -10.35 21.30 -29.45
CA SER A 401 -9.45 22.28 -30.08
C SER A 401 -10.19 23.46 -30.75
N MET A 402 -11.50 23.36 -30.96
CA MET A 402 -12.33 24.41 -31.57
C MET A 402 -12.83 25.44 -30.55
N ARG A 403 -12.87 25.08 -29.25
CA ARG A 403 -13.13 26.00 -28.14
C ARG A 403 -11.77 26.36 -27.52
N ARG A 404 -11.47 27.65 -27.36
CA ARG A 404 -10.25 28.15 -26.69
C ARG A 404 -10.25 27.82 -25.18
N GLU A 405 -10.41 26.56 -24.79
CA GLU A 405 -10.29 26.11 -23.41
C GLU A 405 -8.81 25.95 -23.06
N ALA A 406 -8.42 26.42 -21.86
CA ALA A 406 -7.06 26.28 -21.36
C ALA A 406 -6.66 24.80 -21.34
N ARG A 407 -5.43 24.50 -21.76
CA ARG A 407 -4.90 23.13 -21.73
C ARG A 407 -4.87 22.64 -20.29
N LYS A 408 -5.65 21.60 -19.99
CA LYS A 408 -5.63 20.92 -18.70
C LYS A 408 -4.28 20.21 -18.52
N VAL A 409 -3.66 20.40 -17.37
CA VAL A 409 -2.39 19.78 -17.01
C VAL A 409 -2.54 19.07 -15.67
N VAL A 410 -1.88 17.92 -15.52
CA VAL A 410 -1.80 17.18 -14.26
C VAL A 410 -0.57 17.69 -13.52
N HIS A 411 -0.77 18.22 -12.31
CA HIS A 411 0.30 18.71 -11.45
C HIS A 411 0.88 17.57 -10.58
N ALA A 412 1.76 16.75 -11.16
CA ALA A 412 2.29 15.57 -10.47
C ALA A 412 3.34 15.93 -9.40
N VAL A 413 4.19 16.91 -9.70
CA VAL A 413 5.15 17.51 -8.76
C VAL A 413 5.08 19.01 -8.99
N ASP A 414 5.03 19.79 -7.93
CA ASP A 414 4.83 21.23 -8.01
C ASP A 414 5.73 21.89 -6.98
N GLY A 415 6.87 22.46 -7.39
CA GLY A 415 7.81 23.18 -6.53
C GLY A 415 8.32 22.40 -5.31
N VAL A 416 8.79 21.16 -5.50
CA VAL A 416 9.39 20.36 -4.43
C VAL A 416 10.87 20.68 -4.27
N SER A 417 11.27 20.95 -3.03
CA SER A 417 12.65 21.16 -2.61
C SER A 417 13.03 20.18 -1.51
N ILE A 418 14.02 19.32 -1.75
CA ILE A 418 14.52 18.31 -0.80
C ILE A 418 16.04 18.17 -0.90
N GLU A 419 16.68 17.79 0.21
CA GLU A 419 18.12 17.56 0.31
C GLU A 419 18.37 16.23 1.03
N VAL A 420 19.27 15.43 0.47
CA VAL A 420 19.74 14.15 1.02
C VAL A 420 21.23 14.25 1.27
N HIS A 421 21.67 13.98 2.50
CA HIS A 421 23.07 13.96 2.86
C HIS A 421 23.74 12.61 2.56
N GLU A 422 25.07 12.61 2.53
CA GLU A 422 25.84 11.37 2.35
C GLU A 422 25.58 10.36 3.48
N GLY A 423 25.32 9.10 3.11
CA GLY A 423 24.98 8.02 4.01
C GLY A 423 23.64 8.17 4.75
N GLU A 424 22.76 9.08 4.31
CA GLU A 424 21.40 9.28 4.84
C GLU A 424 20.38 8.43 4.07
N ILE A 425 19.37 7.92 4.79
CA ILE A 425 18.13 7.42 4.19
C ILE A 425 17.02 8.45 4.41
N LEU A 426 16.58 9.10 3.33
CA LEU A 426 15.42 10.00 3.32
C LEU A 426 14.17 9.23 2.89
N GLY A 427 13.17 9.16 3.77
CA GLY A 427 11.86 8.60 3.46
C GLY A 427 10.99 9.58 2.69
N LEU A 428 10.34 9.13 1.62
CA LEU A 428 9.27 9.86 0.93
C LEU A 428 7.95 9.13 1.15
N ALA A 429 7.04 9.73 1.92
CA ALA A 429 5.74 9.15 2.26
C ALA A 429 4.57 9.96 1.72
N GLY A 430 3.38 9.36 1.68
CA GLY A 430 2.14 10.01 1.29
C GLY A 430 1.17 9.05 0.58
N GLU A 431 -0.07 9.48 0.40
CA GLU A 431 -1.12 8.73 -0.31
C GLU A 431 -0.74 8.44 -1.77
N SER A 432 -1.44 7.51 -2.40
CA SER A 432 -1.22 7.18 -3.81
C SER A 432 -1.47 8.40 -4.70
N GLY A 433 -0.63 8.59 -5.72
CA GLY A 433 -0.73 9.74 -6.62
C GLY A 433 -0.18 11.07 -6.06
N SER A 434 0.44 11.08 -4.87
CA SER A 434 1.03 12.31 -4.30
C SER A 434 2.31 12.83 -4.99
N GLY A 435 2.86 12.10 -5.96
CA GLY A 435 4.04 12.50 -6.75
C GLY A 435 5.36 11.80 -6.41
N LYS A 436 5.34 10.84 -5.47
CA LYS A 436 6.56 10.16 -4.95
C LYS A 436 7.40 9.48 -6.04
N SER A 437 6.80 8.57 -6.81
CA SER A 437 7.50 7.86 -7.90
C SER A 437 7.96 8.82 -9.00
N THR A 438 7.16 9.85 -9.32
CA THR A 438 7.56 10.89 -10.29
C THR A 438 8.81 11.63 -9.84
N ILE A 439 8.94 11.96 -8.55
CA ILE A 439 10.17 12.55 -8.01
C ILE A 439 11.34 11.58 -8.11
N GLY A 440 11.15 10.31 -7.75
CA GLY A 440 12.19 9.28 -7.87
C GLY A 440 12.71 9.13 -9.31
N GLU A 441 11.81 9.13 -10.28
CA GLU A 441 12.14 9.07 -11.71
C GLU A 441 12.85 10.34 -12.23
N ILE A 442 12.52 11.53 -11.70
CA ILE A 442 13.22 12.77 -12.04
C ILE A 442 14.63 12.75 -11.44
N ILE A 443 14.77 12.33 -10.19
CA ILE A 443 16.05 12.25 -9.49
C ILE A 443 17.01 11.28 -10.19
N THR A 444 16.52 10.13 -10.64
CA THR A 444 17.32 9.15 -11.40
C THR A 444 17.53 9.55 -12.86
N GLY A 445 16.93 10.67 -13.29
CA GLY A 445 17.01 11.18 -14.64
C GLY A 445 16.31 10.28 -15.67
N LEU A 446 15.35 9.45 -15.28
CA LEU A 446 14.42 8.75 -16.17
C LEU A 446 13.42 9.73 -16.79
N GLN A 447 12.99 10.71 -16.00
CA GLN A 447 12.17 11.83 -16.46
C GLN A 447 12.92 13.16 -16.36
N THR A 448 12.47 14.13 -17.16
CA THR A 448 12.94 15.52 -17.08
C THR A 448 11.94 16.37 -16.31
N ALA A 449 12.43 17.23 -15.42
CA ALA A 449 11.61 18.23 -14.76
C ALA A 449 11.09 19.26 -15.78
N THR A 450 9.90 19.82 -15.52
CA THR A 450 9.37 20.95 -16.29
C THR A 450 10.08 22.26 -15.90
N THR A 451 10.30 22.48 -14.61
CA THR A 451 11.10 23.58 -14.05
C THR A 451 11.84 23.12 -12.81
N GLY A 452 12.77 23.94 -12.31
CA GLY A 452 13.60 23.63 -11.14
C GLY A 452 14.96 23.06 -11.54
N SER A 453 15.75 22.67 -10.54
CA SER A 453 17.11 22.19 -10.76
C SER A 453 17.46 21.04 -9.82
N LEU A 454 18.35 20.16 -10.29
CA LEU A 454 18.91 19.07 -9.50
C LEU A 454 20.45 19.18 -9.52
N SER A 455 21.08 18.96 -8.39
CA SER A 455 22.53 18.79 -8.28
C SER A 455 22.88 17.55 -7.47
N TYR A 456 23.97 16.89 -7.87
CA TYR A 456 24.50 15.70 -7.22
C TYR A 456 25.96 15.95 -6.85
N ARG A 457 26.29 15.81 -5.55
CA ARG A 457 27.60 16.18 -4.98
C ARG A 457 28.08 17.57 -5.43
N GLY A 458 27.17 18.55 -5.42
CA GLY A 458 27.42 19.93 -5.86
C GLY A 458 27.45 20.16 -7.38
N ARG A 459 27.45 19.10 -8.21
CA ARG A 459 27.47 19.22 -9.67
C ARG A 459 26.04 19.28 -10.24
N PRO A 460 25.68 20.31 -11.03
CA PRO A 460 24.36 20.38 -11.66
C PRO A 460 24.13 19.23 -12.64
N ILE A 461 22.97 18.59 -12.57
CA ILE A 461 22.58 17.56 -13.52
C ILE A 461 21.96 18.26 -14.73
N THR A 462 22.71 18.33 -15.83
CA THR A 462 22.25 18.92 -17.11
C THR A 462 21.88 17.83 -18.11
N GLU A 463 21.07 18.16 -19.12
CA GLU A 463 20.57 17.19 -20.12
C GLU A 463 21.64 16.65 -21.10
N ASN A 464 22.91 17.02 -20.94
CA ASN A 464 24.00 16.63 -21.83
C ASN A 464 24.34 15.13 -21.72
N GLY A 465 24.44 14.45 -22.88
CA GLY A 465 24.42 12.98 -22.97
C GLY A 465 25.57 12.21 -22.30
N ARG A 466 26.79 12.77 -22.19
CA ARG A 466 27.92 12.10 -21.50
C ARG A 466 27.76 12.16 -19.98
N THR A 467 27.56 13.35 -19.44
CA THR A 467 27.32 13.60 -18.01
C THR A 467 26.11 12.83 -17.49
N ARG A 468 25.05 12.68 -18.30
CA ARG A 468 23.86 11.90 -17.92
C ARG A 468 24.12 10.40 -17.83
N LYS A 469 25.00 9.83 -18.66
CA LYS A 469 25.34 8.41 -18.60
C LYS A 469 26.16 8.10 -17.35
N GLU A 470 27.11 8.97 -17.00
CA GLU A 470 27.91 8.87 -15.77
C GLU A 470 27.03 9.04 -14.53
N PHE A 471 26.16 10.04 -14.52
CA PHE A 471 25.20 10.25 -13.43
C PHE A 471 24.29 9.03 -13.22
N ARG A 472 23.68 8.51 -14.28
CA ARG A 472 22.80 7.32 -14.23
C ARG A 472 23.53 6.03 -13.85
N ARG A 473 24.85 6.05 -13.79
CA ARG A 473 25.64 4.94 -13.28
C ARG A 473 25.74 5.00 -11.75
N LEU A 474 26.02 6.19 -11.22
CA LEU A 474 26.18 6.46 -9.78
C LEU A 474 24.83 6.51 -9.03
N VAL A 475 23.76 6.85 -9.75
CA VAL A 475 22.39 6.92 -9.22
C VAL A 475 21.54 5.84 -9.88
N GLN A 476 21.06 4.89 -9.09
CA GLN A 476 20.25 3.76 -9.56
C GLN A 476 18.84 3.79 -8.94
N MET A 477 17.92 3.06 -9.56
CA MET A 477 16.55 2.90 -9.07
C MET A 477 16.20 1.43 -8.91
N ALA A 478 15.67 1.07 -7.75
CA ALA A 478 14.93 -0.18 -7.54
C ALA A 478 13.44 0.15 -7.66
N PHE A 479 12.78 -0.37 -8.69
CA PHE A 479 11.38 -0.06 -8.98
C PHE A 479 10.41 -0.88 -8.11
N GLN A 480 9.17 -0.40 -8.05
CA GLN A 480 8.05 -0.96 -7.28
C GLN A 480 7.66 -2.38 -7.70
N ASP A 481 7.60 -2.67 -9.02
CA ASP A 481 7.13 -3.97 -9.51
C ASP A 481 8.28 -4.84 -10.09
N PRO A 482 8.65 -5.95 -9.42
CA PRO A 482 9.66 -6.88 -9.92
C PRO A 482 9.18 -7.66 -11.17
N TYR A 483 7.87 -7.80 -11.40
CA TYR A 483 7.32 -8.48 -12.57
C TYR A 483 7.42 -7.64 -13.83
N GLU A 484 7.27 -6.32 -13.73
CA GLU A 484 7.42 -5.41 -14.87
C GLU A 484 8.88 -5.09 -15.18
N THR A 485 9.76 -5.11 -14.18
CA THR A 485 11.18 -4.77 -14.36
C THR A 485 12.04 -5.90 -14.92
N LEU A 486 11.71 -7.16 -14.63
CA LEU A 486 12.51 -8.30 -15.06
C LEU A 486 12.01 -8.84 -16.41
N ASN A 487 12.86 -8.82 -17.44
CA ASN A 487 12.52 -9.41 -18.73
C ASN A 487 12.33 -10.94 -18.57
N PRO A 488 11.13 -11.49 -18.83
CA PRO A 488 10.85 -12.91 -18.57
C PRO A 488 11.63 -13.88 -19.48
N ARG A 489 12.25 -13.36 -20.56
CA ARG A 489 13.04 -14.15 -21.52
C ARG A 489 14.52 -14.22 -21.16
N PHE A 490 14.98 -13.44 -20.18
CA PHE A 490 16.38 -13.38 -19.76
C PHE A 490 16.59 -14.25 -18.53
N THR A 491 17.78 -14.85 -18.42
CA THR A 491 18.18 -15.51 -17.16
C THR A 491 18.53 -14.48 -16.11
N ILE A 492 18.55 -14.88 -14.83
CA ILE A 492 18.93 -13.97 -13.73
C ILE A 492 20.34 -13.40 -13.96
N PHE A 493 21.28 -14.22 -14.42
CA PHE A 493 22.60 -13.75 -14.80
C PHE A 493 22.54 -12.65 -15.86
N GLN A 494 21.78 -12.85 -16.94
CA GLN A 494 21.65 -11.87 -18.01
C GLN A 494 21.00 -10.57 -17.52
N THR A 495 20.00 -10.67 -16.65
CA THR A 495 19.29 -9.51 -16.10
C THR A 495 20.18 -8.65 -15.20
N VAL A 496 20.97 -9.26 -14.31
CA VAL A 496 21.89 -8.54 -13.42
C VAL A 496 23.16 -8.09 -14.16
N LEU A 497 23.56 -8.77 -15.24
CA LEU A 497 24.69 -8.38 -16.09
C LEU A 497 24.41 -7.15 -16.96
N GLU A 498 23.15 -6.90 -17.31
CA GLU A 498 22.76 -5.87 -18.27
C GLU A 498 23.29 -4.46 -17.92
N PRO A 499 23.18 -3.97 -16.68
CA PRO A 499 23.72 -2.66 -16.31
C PRO A 499 25.24 -2.56 -16.53
N LEU A 500 26.00 -3.59 -16.16
CA LEU A 500 27.46 -3.64 -16.35
C LEU A 500 27.83 -3.54 -17.85
N ARG A 501 27.08 -4.21 -18.72
CA ARG A 501 27.27 -4.13 -20.18
C ARG A 501 26.94 -2.75 -20.72
N ASN A 502 25.84 -2.15 -20.29
CA ASN A 502 25.39 -0.83 -20.75
C ASN A 502 26.38 0.28 -20.37
N PHE A 503 27.00 0.17 -19.19
CA PHE A 503 28.02 1.10 -18.72
C PHE A 503 29.45 0.72 -19.13
N GLY A 504 29.67 -0.47 -19.70
CA GLY A 504 30.99 -0.92 -20.14
C GLY A 504 31.94 -1.28 -18.98
N ILE A 505 31.40 -1.72 -17.84
CA ILE A 505 32.15 -1.97 -16.60
C ILE A 505 32.76 -3.37 -16.65
N GLY A 506 34.08 -3.48 -16.45
CA GLY A 506 34.80 -4.75 -16.31
C GLY A 506 34.86 -5.64 -17.56
N THR A 507 35.73 -6.63 -17.48
CA THR A 507 35.90 -7.75 -18.44
C THR A 507 34.78 -8.79 -18.28
N ALA A 508 34.75 -9.82 -19.14
CA ALA A 508 33.71 -10.85 -19.06
C ALA A 508 33.78 -11.63 -17.74
N GLU A 509 34.99 -11.91 -17.28
CA GLU A 509 35.30 -12.60 -16.03
C GLU A 509 34.91 -11.74 -14.82
N GLU A 510 35.38 -10.48 -14.78
CA GLU A 510 35.05 -9.54 -13.70
C GLU A 510 33.53 -9.30 -13.61
N ARG A 511 32.84 -9.18 -14.74
CA ARG A 511 31.38 -9.02 -14.75
C ARG A 511 30.65 -10.21 -14.14
N LYS A 512 31.16 -11.42 -14.38
CA LYS A 512 30.56 -12.63 -13.81
C LYS A 512 30.70 -12.64 -12.29
N GLU A 513 31.87 -12.26 -11.81
CA GLU A 513 32.15 -12.14 -10.38
C GLU A 513 31.26 -11.09 -9.71
N LEU A 514 31.14 -9.88 -10.30
CA LEU A 514 30.25 -8.82 -9.81
C LEU A 514 28.78 -9.25 -9.75
N VAL A 515 28.30 -10.04 -10.71
CA VAL A 515 26.92 -10.58 -10.67
C VAL A 515 26.75 -11.54 -9.51
N ILE A 516 27.72 -12.43 -9.27
CA ILE A 516 27.69 -13.39 -8.16
C ILE A 516 27.70 -12.64 -6.82
N GLU A 517 28.54 -11.63 -6.70
CA GLU A 517 28.62 -10.76 -5.53
C GLU A 517 27.32 -10.00 -5.28
N ALA A 518 26.75 -9.36 -6.30
CA ALA A 518 25.48 -8.65 -6.17
C ALA A 518 24.33 -9.58 -5.74
N LEU A 519 24.30 -10.82 -6.23
CA LEU A 519 23.33 -11.83 -5.78
C LEU A 519 23.57 -12.27 -4.32
N ARG A 520 24.84 -12.36 -3.90
CA ARG A 520 25.21 -12.65 -2.51
C ARG A 520 24.78 -11.53 -1.56
N GLU A 521 24.99 -10.27 -1.95
CA GLU A 521 24.62 -9.09 -1.16
C GLU A 521 23.12 -9.02 -0.85
N VAL A 522 22.28 -9.50 -1.77
CA VAL A 522 20.83 -9.56 -1.61
C VAL A 522 20.33 -10.86 -0.97
N ASP A 523 21.19 -11.63 -0.31
CA ASP A 523 20.94 -12.94 0.32
C ASP A 523 20.31 -14.00 -0.61
N LEU A 524 20.62 -13.99 -1.92
CA LEU A 524 20.28 -15.09 -2.82
C LEU A 524 21.39 -16.16 -2.75
N LEU A 525 21.33 -16.97 -1.70
CA LEU A 525 22.37 -17.96 -1.39
C LEU A 525 21.94 -19.40 -1.74
N PRO A 526 22.86 -20.25 -2.23
CA PRO A 526 24.12 -19.88 -2.87
C PRO A 526 23.85 -19.27 -4.26
N PRO A 527 24.54 -18.16 -4.65
CA PRO A 527 24.20 -17.35 -5.82
C PRO A 527 24.28 -18.12 -7.15
N GLU A 528 25.17 -19.11 -7.24
CA GLU A 528 25.39 -19.93 -8.42
C GLU A 528 24.12 -20.69 -8.84
N THR A 529 23.24 -21.01 -7.89
CA THR A 529 21.98 -21.75 -8.14
C THR A 529 20.96 -20.92 -8.91
N TYR A 530 21.11 -19.59 -8.92
CA TYR A 530 20.15 -18.66 -9.50
C TYR A 530 20.54 -18.19 -10.90
N LEU A 531 21.82 -18.28 -11.27
CA LEU A 531 22.37 -17.67 -12.50
C LEU A 531 21.62 -18.07 -13.77
N ASP A 532 21.31 -19.36 -13.91
CA ASP A 532 20.66 -19.92 -15.10
C ASP A 532 19.13 -19.98 -15.00
N ARG A 533 18.56 -19.58 -13.86
CA ARG A 533 17.11 -19.55 -13.67
C ARG A 533 16.49 -18.39 -14.42
N TYR A 534 15.20 -18.51 -14.70
CA TYR A 534 14.38 -17.42 -15.25
C TYR A 534 13.55 -16.75 -14.16
N PRO A 535 13.12 -15.49 -14.35
CA PRO A 535 12.28 -14.79 -13.39
C PRO A 535 11.05 -15.61 -12.99
N HIS A 536 10.40 -16.27 -13.95
CA HIS A 536 9.18 -17.06 -13.70
C HIS A 536 9.37 -18.27 -12.76
N GLU A 537 10.61 -18.67 -12.51
CA GLU A 537 10.99 -19.78 -11.63
C GLU A 537 11.34 -19.33 -10.21
N LEU A 538 11.29 -18.02 -9.94
CA LEU A 538 11.57 -17.42 -8.65
C LEU A 538 10.28 -17.03 -7.92
N SER A 539 10.32 -17.09 -6.59
CA SER A 539 9.30 -16.50 -5.73
C SER A 539 9.27 -14.97 -5.86
N GLY A 540 8.17 -14.31 -5.49
CA GLY A 540 8.07 -12.85 -5.55
C GLY A 540 9.19 -12.15 -4.78
N GLY A 541 9.50 -12.62 -3.58
CA GLY A 541 10.62 -12.12 -2.78
C GLY A 541 12.00 -12.33 -3.40
N GLN A 542 12.23 -13.48 -4.05
CA GLN A 542 13.47 -13.72 -4.79
C GLN A 542 13.60 -12.80 -6.01
N ARG A 543 12.52 -12.56 -6.74
CA ARG A 543 12.52 -11.61 -7.87
C ARG A 543 12.83 -10.19 -7.40
N GLN A 544 12.25 -9.76 -6.28
CA GLN A 544 12.57 -8.45 -5.71
C GLN A 544 14.05 -8.33 -5.35
N ARG A 545 14.63 -9.36 -4.73
CA ARG A 545 16.07 -9.42 -4.46
C ARG A 545 16.90 -9.36 -5.73
N VAL A 546 16.50 -10.03 -6.82
CA VAL A 546 17.15 -9.90 -8.13
C VAL A 546 17.05 -8.47 -8.70
N ALA A 547 15.88 -7.83 -8.58
CA ALA A 547 15.69 -6.44 -9.02
C ALA A 547 16.61 -5.48 -8.24
N ILE A 548 16.75 -5.68 -6.93
CA ILE A 548 17.70 -4.94 -6.08
C ILE A 548 19.15 -5.24 -6.49
N ALA A 549 19.51 -6.51 -6.72
CA ALA A 549 20.84 -6.92 -7.16
C ALA A 549 21.23 -6.21 -8.47
N ARG A 550 20.30 -6.16 -9.43
CA ARG A 550 20.46 -5.42 -10.68
C ARG A 550 20.69 -3.93 -10.45
N ALA A 551 20.04 -3.32 -9.46
CA ALA A 551 20.26 -1.91 -9.13
C ALA A 551 21.62 -1.66 -8.48
N ILE A 552 22.13 -2.57 -7.65
CA ILE A 552 23.39 -2.36 -6.91
C ILE A 552 24.65 -2.88 -7.61
N VAL A 553 24.53 -3.74 -8.63
CA VAL A 553 25.67 -4.40 -9.29
C VAL A 553 26.75 -3.45 -9.83
N CYS A 554 26.36 -2.21 -10.16
CA CYS A 554 27.28 -1.18 -10.64
C CYS A 554 28.07 -0.48 -9.52
N GLY A 555 27.80 -0.80 -8.25
CA GLY A 555 28.31 -0.11 -7.08
C GLY A 555 27.85 1.35 -7.00
N PRO A 556 26.54 1.66 -7.01
CA PRO A 556 26.06 3.04 -6.94
C PRO A 556 26.30 3.66 -5.56
N HIS A 557 26.53 4.97 -5.51
CA HIS A 557 26.57 5.74 -4.25
C HIS A 557 25.19 6.23 -3.82
N PHE A 558 24.22 6.24 -4.74
CA PHE A 558 22.87 6.70 -4.48
C PHE A 558 21.83 5.74 -5.06
N LEU A 559 20.82 5.39 -4.24
CA LEU A 559 19.74 4.51 -4.65
C LEU A 559 18.38 5.16 -4.37
N VAL A 560 17.50 5.15 -5.38
CA VAL A 560 16.07 5.41 -5.18
C VAL A 560 15.38 4.06 -5.09
N ALA A 561 14.85 3.74 -3.91
CA ALA A 561 14.08 2.52 -3.67
C ALA A 561 12.59 2.86 -3.66
N ASP A 562 11.90 2.59 -4.77
CA ASP A 562 10.49 2.91 -4.94
C ASP A 562 9.60 1.75 -4.48
N GLU A 563 8.99 1.88 -3.30
CA GLU A 563 8.14 0.85 -2.67
C GLU A 563 8.70 -0.58 -2.72
N PRO A 564 9.95 -0.82 -2.29
CA PRO A 564 10.65 -2.08 -2.56
C PRO A 564 10.09 -3.30 -1.80
N VAL A 565 9.08 -3.12 -0.95
CA VAL A 565 8.50 -4.17 -0.10
C VAL A 565 6.97 -4.28 -0.15
N SER A 566 6.28 -3.44 -0.94
CA SER A 566 4.81 -3.34 -0.91
C SER A 566 4.10 -4.63 -1.35
N MET A 567 4.74 -5.44 -2.21
CA MET A 567 4.19 -6.71 -2.72
C MET A 567 4.81 -7.94 -2.03
N LEU A 568 5.48 -7.77 -0.89
CA LEU A 568 6.19 -8.85 -0.21
C LEU A 568 5.47 -9.33 1.04
N ASP A 569 5.54 -10.65 1.22
CA ASP A 569 5.25 -11.31 2.49
C ASP A 569 6.07 -10.72 3.62
N VAL A 570 5.50 -10.79 4.81
CA VAL A 570 6.04 -10.18 6.03
C VAL A 570 7.44 -10.68 6.36
N SER A 571 7.67 -12.00 6.29
CA SER A 571 8.98 -12.57 6.58
C SER A 571 10.04 -12.12 5.58
N ILE A 572 9.68 -11.98 4.30
CA ILE A 572 10.58 -11.52 3.24
C ILE A 572 10.79 -10.00 3.31
N ARG A 573 9.74 -9.24 3.62
CA ARG A 573 9.75 -7.79 3.85
C ARG A 573 10.79 -7.43 4.91
N ALA A 574 10.77 -8.09 6.07
CA ALA A 574 11.77 -7.88 7.12
C ALA A 574 13.21 -8.06 6.60
N GLY A 575 13.46 -9.13 5.84
CA GLY A 575 14.76 -9.40 5.23
C GLY A 575 15.20 -8.29 4.26
N VAL A 576 14.28 -7.79 3.43
CA VAL A 576 14.56 -6.69 2.49
C VAL A 576 14.77 -5.35 3.20
N LEU A 577 14.05 -5.06 4.28
CA LEU A 577 14.31 -3.86 5.09
C LEU A 577 15.68 -3.90 5.75
N ASN A 578 16.08 -5.07 6.26
CA ASN A 578 17.42 -5.29 6.79
C ASN A 578 18.50 -5.07 5.72
N LEU A 579 18.26 -5.48 4.45
CA LEU A 579 19.16 -5.20 3.32
C LEU A 579 19.47 -3.71 3.16
N PHE A 580 18.46 -2.86 3.13
CA PHE A 580 18.66 -1.41 2.96
C PHE A 580 19.45 -0.79 4.12
N ARG A 581 19.24 -1.27 5.35
CA ARG A 581 20.05 -0.83 6.51
C ARG A 581 21.51 -1.28 6.39
N ARG A 582 21.76 -2.49 5.88
CA ARG A 582 23.14 -2.96 5.59
C ARG A 582 23.77 -2.11 4.50
N PHE A 583 23.08 -1.85 3.40
CA PHE A 583 23.58 -0.99 2.33
C PHE A 583 24.03 0.39 2.82
N LYS A 584 23.24 1.03 3.69
CA LYS A 584 23.65 2.28 4.33
C LYS A 584 24.93 2.13 5.17
N ARG A 585 25.04 1.05 5.95
CA ARG A 585 26.14 0.85 6.92
C ARG A 585 27.43 0.34 6.28
N GLU A 586 27.31 -0.55 5.30
CA GLU A 586 28.41 -1.31 4.71
C GLU A 586 28.83 -0.73 3.37
N LEU A 587 27.90 -0.20 2.56
CA LEU A 587 28.21 0.43 1.27
C LEU A 587 28.20 1.97 1.33
N GLU A 588 28.00 2.56 2.52
CA GLU A 588 27.86 4.00 2.76
C GLU A 588 26.87 4.69 1.81
N MET A 589 25.87 3.95 1.33
CA MET A 589 24.97 4.39 0.26
C MET A 589 23.91 5.36 0.79
N SER A 590 23.72 6.49 0.09
CA SER A 590 22.59 7.40 0.29
C SER A 590 21.34 6.84 -0.38
N ILE A 591 20.20 6.89 0.30
CA ILE A 591 18.97 6.24 -0.20
C ILE A 591 17.78 7.20 -0.09
N ILE A 592 17.01 7.31 -1.16
CA ILE A 592 15.63 7.77 -1.09
C ILE A 592 14.76 6.54 -1.01
N TYR A 593 14.05 6.37 0.10
CA TYR A 593 13.13 5.27 0.31
C TYR A 593 11.69 5.75 0.17
N VAL A 594 11.03 5.35 -0.90
CA VAL A 594 9.62 5.68 -1.13
C VAL A 594 8.75 4.60 -0.54
N SER A 595 7.77 4.98 0.28
CA SER A 595 6.79 4.04 0.82
C SER A 595 5.51 4.77 1.23
N HIS A 596 4.36 4.11 1.12
CA HIS A 596 3.13 4.56 1.75
C HIS A 596 2.96 4.02 3.18
N ASP A 597 3.79 3.05 3.60
CA ASP A 597 3.77 2.45 4.93
C ASP A 597 4.74 3.17 5.88
N LEU A 598 4.18 3.96 6.81
CA LEU A 598 4.94 4.72 7.79
C LEU A 598 5.70 3.84 8.80
N ALA A 599 5.27 2.60 9.05
CA ALA A 599 6.01 1.69 9.93
C ALA A 599 7.35 1.30 9.32
N THR A 600 7.38 1.04 8.00
CA THR A 600 8.65 0.79 7.29
C THR A 600 9.55 2.04 7.26
N ILE A 601 8.96 3.23 7.12
CA ILE A 601 9.71 4.49 7.17
C ILE A 601 10.32 4.72 8.54
N ARG A 602 9.56 4.56 9.64
CA ARG A 602 10.09 4.65 11.01
C ARG A 602 11.29 3.74 11.20
N TYR A 603 11.19 2.54 10.64
CA TYR A 603 12.17 1.49 10.79
C TYR A 603 13.53 1.81 10.12
N ILE A 604 13.54 2.36 8.91
CA ILE A 604 14.78 2.52 8.13
C ILE A 604 15.26 3.96 7.95
N CYS A 605 14.36 4.95 7.97
CA CYS A 605 14.69 6.31 7.57
C CYS A 605 15.30 7.12 8.72
N ASP A 606 16.18 8.06 8.37
CA ASP A 606 16.71 9.08 9.27
C ASP A 606 15.79 10.30 9.32
N ARG A 607 15.34 10.73 8.14
CA ARG A 607 14.42 11.84 7.92
C ARG A 607 13.27 11.40 7.03
N THR A 608 12.14 12.08 7.14
CA THR A 608 10.94 11.79 6.35
C THR A 608 10.39 13.07 5.76
N ALA A 609 10.07 13.04 4.46
CA ALA A 609 9.25 14.02 3.77
C ALA A 609 7.87 13.42 3.49
N ILE A 610 6.82 14.08 3.95
CA ILE A 610 5.43 13.73 3.66
C ILE A 610 4.96 14.54 2.46
N LEU A 611 4.50 13.86 1.40
CA LEU A 611 4.03 14.46 0.16
C LEU A 611 2.51 14.41 0.05
N TYR A 612 1.93 15.52 -0.37
CA TYR A 612 0.51 15.65 -0.66
C TYR A 612 0.29 16.45 -1.93
N LEU A 613 -0.40 15.87 -2.92
CA LEU A 613 -0.71 16.49 -4.22
C LEU A 613 0.48 17.23 -4.85
N GLY A 614 1.64 16.57 -4.94
CA GLY A 614 2.82 17.09 -5.62
C GLY A 614 3.65 18.10 -4.81
N ARG A 615 3.31 18.36 -3.54
CA ARG A 615 4.06 19.26 -2.63
C ARG A 615 4.51 18.51 -1.39
N VAL A 616 5.58 18.99 -0.75
CA VAL A 616 5.97 18.54 0.59
C VAL A 616 5.02 19.21 1.60
N ALA A 617 4.35 18.43 2.42
CA ALA A 617 3.48 18.89 3.51
C ALA A 617 4.25 19.04 4.82
N GLU A 618 5.19 18.13 5.10
CA GLU A 618 6.00 18.11 6.32
C GLU A 618 7.35 17.42 6.05
N LEU A 619 8.43 17.91 6.63
CA LEU A 619 9.78 17.38 6.46
C LEU A 619 10.56 17.50 7.77
N GLY A 620 11.14 16.41 8.26
CA GLY A 620 11.97 16.47 9.47
C GLY A 620 12.61 15.14 9.85
N PRO A 621 13.27 15.06 11.03
CA PRO A 621 13.70 13.79 11.61
C PRO A 621 12.53 12.82 11.69
N THR A 622 12.72 11.57 11.28
CA THR A 622 11.62 10.60 11.16
C THR A 622 10.86 10.41 12.47
N GLU A 623 11.57 10.33 13.60
CA GLU A 623 10.92 10.19 14.92
C GLU A 623 10.07 11.43 15.27
N GLU A 624 10.55 12.64 14.96
CA GLU A 624 9.84 13.87 15.29
C GLU A 624 8.56 14.03 14.45
N VAL A 625 8.65 13.73 13.14
CA VAL A 625 7.50 13.77 12.22
C VAL A 625 6.43 12.75 12.63
N LEU A 626 6.82 11.57 13.11
CA LEU A 626 5.89 10.49 13.47
C LEU A 626 5.33 10.61 14.89
N GLU A 627 6.12 11.06 15.87
CA GLU A 627 5.67 11.19 17.25
C GLU A 627 4.99 12.53 17.53
N ASN A 628 5.44 13.60 16.87
CA ASN A 628 4.94 14.96 17.06
C ASN A 628 4.52 15.63 15.73
N PRO A 629 3.64 15.00 14.94
CA PRO A 629 3.22 15.51 13.64
C PRO A 629 2.58 16.90 13.73
N LYS A 630 3.09 17.82 12.94
CA LYS A 630 2.69 19.23 12.88
C LYS A 630 1.59 19.45 11.86
N HIS A 631 1.72 18.85 10.67
CA HIS A 631 0.73 19.02 9.61
C HIS A 631 -0.50 18.11 9.84
N PRO A 632 -1.75 18.62 9.71
CA PRO A 632 -2.97 17.81 9.89
C PRO A 632 -3.06 16.58 8.99
N TYR A 633 -2.51 16.67 7.77
CA TYR A 633 -2.38 15.52 6.86
C TYR A 633 -1.48 14.41 7.43
N THR A 634 -0.32 14.75 7.99
CA THR A 634 0.57 13.76 8.60
C THR A 634 -0.10 13.06 9.78
N ARG A 635 -0.86 13.82 10.60
CA ARG A 635 -1.70 13.24 11.67
C ARG A 635 -2.71 12.25 11.13
N LEU A 636 -3.36 12.58 10.01
CA LEU A 636 -4.30 11.68 9.35
C LEU A 636 -3.61 10.39 8.89
N LEU A 637 -2.47 10.50 8.20
CA LEU A 637 -1.69 9.33 7.75
C LEU A 637 -1.33 8.43 8.93
N ILE A 638 -0.81 8.99 10.02
CA ILE A 638 -0.41 8.23 11.23
C ILE A 638 -1.63 7.57 11.88
N SER A 639 -2.75 8.29 11.98
CA SER A 639 -3.99 7.74 12.58
C SER A 639 -4.60 6.58 11.80
N ALA A 640 -4.27 6.49 10.50
CA ALA A 640 -4.72 5.42 9.61
C ALA A 640 -3.81 4.18 9.64
N VAL A 641 -2.64 4.23 10.30
CA VAL A 641 -1.73 3.07 10.37
C VAL A 641 -2.28 2.01 11.33
N PRO A 642 -2.38 0.74 10.88
CA PRO A 642 -2.76 -0.38 11.73
C PRO A 642 -1.91 -0.55 13.00
N ARG A 643 -2.54 -0.92 14.11
CA ARG A 643 -1.92 -1.25 15.40
C ARG A 643 -2.03 -2.75 15.65
N THR A 644 -0.99 -3.34 16.20
CA THR A 644 -0.91 -4.79 16.45
C THR A 644 -1.39 -5.19 17.83
N ASP A 645 -1.49 -4.28 18.80
CA ASP A 645 -2.07 -4.59 20.11
C ASP A 645 -3.61 -4.44 20.04
N PRO A 646 -4.37 -5.54 20.17
CA PRO A 646 -5.83 -5.50 20.06
C PRO A 646 -6.50 -4.70 21.19
N ASP A 647 -5.81 -4.42 22.30
CA ASP A 647 -6.38 -3.66 23.42
C ASP A 647 -6.18 -2.14 23.31
N LEU A 648 -5.38 -1.68 22.34
CA LEU A 648 -5.10 -0.26 22.14
C LEU A 648 -6.11 0.36 21.15
N GLU A 649 -7.14 1.02 21.68
CA GLU A 649 -8.05 1.82 20.84
C GLU A 649 -7.31 2.95 20.11
N ARG A 650 -7.60 3.12 18.82
CA ARG A 650 -7.10 4.27 18.05
C ARG A 650 -7.99 5.49 18.27
N ARG A 651 -7.34 6.65 18.42
CA ARG A 651 -8.03 7.93 18.21
C ARG A 651 -8.06 8.18 16.71
N HIS A 652 -9.19 7.87 16.10
CA HIS A 652 -9.37 8.06 14.67
C HIS A 652 -9.48 9.55 14.32
N VAL A 653 -8.81 9.94 13.25
CA VAL A 653 -9.05 11.22 12.56
C VAL A 653 -9.80 10.86 11.28
N ASP A 654 -11.04 11.30 11.16
CA ASP A 654 -11.82 11.03 9.95
C ASP A 654 -11.34 11.93 8.81
N ALA A 655 -10.80 11.30 7.76
CA ALA A 655 -10.54 11.98 6.50
C ALA A 655 -11.87 12.46 5.93
N ARG A 656 -12.06 13.77 5.80
CA ARG A 656 -13.26 14.32 5.14
C ARG A 656 -13.08 14.20 3.62
N GLY A 657 -14.01 13.59 2.91
CA GLY A 657 -14.07 13.60 1.44
C GLY A 657 -12.94 12.85 0.69
N GLU A 658 -13.00 12.91 -0.65
CA GLU A 658 -12.03 12.28 -1.56
C GLU A 658 -10.77 13.14 -1.75
N ILE A 659 -9.68 12.52 -2.23
CA ILE A 659 -8.48 13.24 -2.66
C ILE A 659 -8.85 14.12 -3.87
N PRO A 660 -8.55 15.44 -3.86
CA PRO A 660 -8.78 16.31 -5.00
C PRO A 660 -8.09 15.83 -6.27
N ASP A 661 -8.68 16.13 -7.44
CA ASP A 661 -8.10 15.82 -8.74
C ASP A 661 -6.79 16.63 -8.95
N PRO A 662 -5.64 16.00 -9.25
CA PRO A 662 -4.39 16.70 -9.55
C PRO A 662 -4.44 17.65 -10.77
N ILE A 663 -5.50 17.61 -11.56
CA ILE A 663 -5.80 18.58 -12.63
C ILE A 663 -6.45 19.85 -12.07
N ALA A 664 -7.25 19.72 -11.01
CA ALA A 664 -8.02 20.80 -10.41
C ALA A 664 -7.52 21.05 -8.97
N ILE A 665 -6.31 21.59 -8.88
CA ILE A 665 -5.66 21.88 -7.59
C ILE A 665 -6.51 22.88 -6.78
N PRO A 666 -6.79 22.60 -5.50
CA PRO A 666 -7.49 23.52 -4.61
C PRO A 666 -6.77 24.87 -4.46
N ASN A 667 -7.54 25.94 -4.24
CA ASN A 667 -6.99 27.25 -3.91
C ASN A 667 -6.34 27.25 -2.50
N GLY A 668 -5.28 28.03 -2.29
CA GLY A 668 -4.54 28.07 -1.02
C GLY A 668 -3.88 26.74 -0.64
N CYS A 669 -4.23 26.18 0.52
CA CYS A 669 -3.68 24.93 1.03
C CYS A 669 -4.33 23.73 0.33
N ARG A 670 -3.53 22.86 -0.31
CA ARG A 670 -4.04 21.65 -1.01
C ARG A 670 -4.90 20.73 -0.15
N PHE A 671 -4.66 20.68 1.16
CA PHE A 671 -5.34 19.74 2.07
C PHE A 671 -6.62 20.30 2.71
N HIS A 672 -6.96 21.59 2.51
CA HIS A 672 -8.03 22.24 3.28
C HIS A 672 -9.41 21.56 3.13
N THR A 673 -9.72 21.00 1.97
CA THR A 673 -11.00 20.31 1.71
C THR A 673 -11.21 19.05 2.55
N ARG A 674 -10.11 18.44 3.00
CA ARG A 674 -10.08 17.23 3.83
C ARG A 674 -9.62 17.49 5.26
N CYS A 675 -9.14 18.71 5.55
CA CYS A 675 -8.57 19.06 6.83
C CYS A 675 -9.66 19.30 7.88
N PRO A 676 -9.63 18.59 9.03
CA PRO A 676 -10.56 18.84 10.13
C PRO A 676 -10.27 20.16 10.86
N LEU A 677 -9.09 20.74 10.64
CA LEU A 677 -8.63 22.01 11.24
C LEU A 677 -8.59 23.15 10.20
N ALA A 678 -9.32 23.01 9.08
CA ALA A 678 -9.34 24.03 8.04
C ALA A 678 -9.88 25.37 8.58
N MET A 679 -9.15 26.45 8.34
CA MET A 679 -9.50 27.82 8.73
C MET A 679 -10.04 28.60 7.53
N ALA A 680 -10.65 29.76 7.77
CA ALA A 680 -11.24 30.60 6.72
C ALA A 680 -10.21 31.01 5.64
N HIS A 681 -8.97 31.28 6.03
CA HIS A 681 -7.91 31.69 5.12
C HIS A 681 -7.20 30.52 4.41
N CYS A 682 -7.60 29.27 4.64
CA CYS A 682 -6.94 28.10 4.04
C CYS A 682 -7.19 27.92 2.53
N GLY A 683 -8.06 28.73 1.93
CA GLY A 683 -8.22 28.80 0.47
C GLY A 683 -9.54 28.28 -0.08
N TRP A 684 -10.63 28.33 0.69
CA TRP A 684 -11.97 27.95 0.21
C TRP A 684 -12.36 28.63 -1.11
N GLU A 685 -13.07 27.89 -1.95
CA GLU A 685 -13.55 28.36 -3.25
C GLU A 685 -14.95 27.84 -3.59
N GLY A 686 -15.51 28.33 -4.70
CA GLY A 686 -16.86 28.00 -5.14
C GLY A 686 -17.11 26.53 -5.41
N ARG A 687 -16.06 25.74 -5.73
CA ARG A 687 -16.17 24.27 -5.84
C ARG A 687 -16.56 23.63 -4.52
N ASP A 688 -15.99 24.10 -3.41
CA ASP A 688 -16.26 23.54 -2.09
C ASP A 688 -17.70 23.83 -1.67
N LEU A 689 -18.16 25.06 -1.91
CA LEU A 689 -19.54 25.45 -1.62
C LEU A 689 -20.54 24.68 -2.50
N GLN A 690 -20.22 24.43 -3.77
CA GLN A 690 -21.06 23.60 -4.63
C GLN A 690 -21.27 22.21 -4.04
N VAL A 691 -20.20 21.55 -3.58
CA VAL A 691 -20.29 20.21 -2.96
C VAL A 691 -21.15 20.24 -1.69
N LEU A 692 -21.03 21.27 -0.86
CA LEU A 692 -21.86 21.42 0.35
C LEU A 692 -23.34 21.59 0.00
N ILE A 693 -23.66 22.45 -0.97
CA ILE A 693 -25.04 22.65 -1.43
C ILE A 693 -25.62 21.35 -2.01
N GLU A 694 -24.86 20.65 -2.86
CA GLU A 694 -25.30 19.37 -3.44
C GLU A 694 -25.53 18.30 -2.36
N THR A 695 -24.73 18.31 -1.29
CA THR A 695 -24.90 17.40 -0.15
C THR A 695 -26.17 17.76 0.63
N ALA A 696 -26.39 19.04 0.93
CA ALA A 696 -27.57 19.51 1.64
C ALA A 696 -28.87 19.27 0.85
N GLN A 697 -28.84 19.36 -0.48
CA GLN A 697 -29.97 19.04 -1.36
C GLN A 697 -30.43 17.57 -1.26
N ARG A 698 -29.54 16.66 -0.87
CA ARG A 698 -29.83 15.22 -0.77
C ARG A 698 -30.23 14.77 0.63
N ALA A 699 -29.99 15.58 1.65
CA ALA A 699 -30.38 15.24 3.01
C ALA A 699 -31.90 15.23 3.19
N GLU A 700 -32.44 14.28 3.97
CA GLU A 700 -33.89 14.16 4.22
C GLU A 700 -34.53 15.42 4.84
N ASN A 701 -33.73 16.26 5.50
CA ASN A 701 -34.11 17.56 6.08
C ASN A 701 -33.60 18.77 5.27
N GLY A 702 -33.19 18.58 4.01
CA GLY A 702 -32.66 19.66 3.18
C GLY A 702 -33.66 20.81 3.01
N ALA A 703 -33.19 22.05 3.13
CA ALA A 703 -34.05 23.22 2.99
C ALA A 703 -34.74 23.21 1.61
N ALA A 704 -36.08 23.25 1.60
CA ALA A 704 -36.90 23.19 0.39
C ALA A 704 -36.54 24.28 -0.65
N ALA A 705 -35.94 25.39 -0.21
CA ALA A 705 -35.44 26.42 -1.11
C ALA A 705 -34.28 25.93 -2.00
N LEU A 706 -33.46 24.96 -1.55
CA LEU A 706 -32.34 24.45 -2.35
C LEU A 706 -32.80 23.68 -3.59
N SER A 707 -34.01 23.12 -3.63
CA SER A 707 -34.54 22.47 -4.83
C SER A 707 -34.92 23.45 -5.95
N GLU A 708 -34.98 24.75 -5.66
CA GLU A 708 -35.23 25.80 -6.65
C GLU A 708 -33.98 26.24 -7.42
N ILE A 709 -32.82 25.66 -7.10
CA ILE A 709 -31.57 25.85 -7.84
C ILE A 709 -31.67 25.14 -9.18
N LYS A 710 -31.65 25.91 -10.26
CA LYS A 710 -31.68 25.42 -11.64
C LYS A 710 -30.32 24.85 -12.07
N ALA A 711 -29.25 25.55 -11.73
CA ALA A 711 -27.89 25.16 -12.09
C ALA A 711 -26.87 25.83 -11.16
N MET A 712 -25.76 25.13 -10.91
CA MET A 712 -24.57 25.67 -10.26
C MET A 712 -23.41 25.61 -11.24
N THR A 713 -22.71 26.72 -11.44
CA THR A 713 -21.55 26.80 -12.34
C THR A 713 -20.39 27.48 -11.64
N VAL A 714 -19.26 26.80 -11.56
CA VAL A 714 -18.02 27.37 -11.03
C VAL A 714 -17.34 28.21 -12.10
N VAL A 715 -17.08 29.48 -11.81
CA VAL A 715 -16.44 30.44 -12.71
C VAL A 715 -15.16 30.95 -12.05
N GLY A 716 -14.02 30.38 -12.43
CA GLY A 716 -12.75 30.63 -11.74
C GLY A 716 -12.81 30.06 -10.31
N LEU A 717 -12.68 30.93 -9.31
CA LEU A 717 -12.83 30.58 -7.89
C LEU A 717 -14.27 30.78 -7.37
N ASN A 718 -15.15 31.38 -8.17
CA ASN A 718 -16.46 31.84 -7.71
C ASN A 718 -17.55 30.81 -8.03
N LEU A 719 -18.62 30.79 -7.24
CA LEU A 719 -19.80 29.98 -7.51
C LEU A 719 -20.92 30.86 -8.06
N ARG A 720 -21.42 30.52 -9.25
CA ARG A 720 -22.66 31.09 -9.80
C ARG A 720 -23.80 30.10 -9.60
N VAL A 721 -24.83 30.51 -8.88
CA VAL A 721 -26.05 29.75 -8.66
C VAL A 721 -27.18 30.42 -9.45
N THR A 722 -27.75 29.70 -10.42
CA THR A 722 -28.92 30.13 -11.19
C THR A 722 -30.16 29.49 -10.60
N VAL A 723 -31.21 30.28 -10.39
CA VAL A 723 -32.48 29.81 -9.78
C VAL A 723 -33.62 29.78 -10.80
N ASN A 724 -34.69 29.06 -10.50
CA ASN A 724 -35.85 28.89 -11.39
C ASN A 724 -36.65 30.19 -11.64
N SER A 725 -36.69 31.08 -10.64
CA SER A 725 -37.48 32.32 -10.67
C SER A 725 -36.82 33.43 -9.85
N SER A 726 -37.02 34.69 -10.23
CA SER A 726 -36.53 35.84 -9.47
C SER A 726 -37.11 35.94 -8.07
N ALA A 727 -38.33 35.41 -7.87
CA ALA A 727 -39.04 35.46 -6.59
C ALA A 727 -38.40 34.59 -5.48
N VAL A 728 -37.56 33.62 -5.85
CA VAL A 728 -36.95 32.66 -4.91
C VAL A 728 -35.48 32.96 -4.61
N VAL A 729 -34.87 33.98 -5.24
CA VAL A 729 -33.44 34.33 -5.08
C VAL A 729 -33.10 34.57 -3.61
N ALA A 730 -33.91 35.35 -2.88
CA ALA A 730 -33.69 35.65 -1.47
C ALA A 730 -33.78 34.39 -0.58
N SER A 731 -34.75 33.51 -0.85
CA SER A 731 -34.92 32.26 -0.12
C SER A 731 -33.77 31.28 -0.38
N VAL A 732 -33.30 31.20 -1.63
CA VAL A 732 -32.14 30.39 -2.00
C VAL A 732 -30.88 30.93 -1.35
N ARG A 733 -30.68 32.27 -1.33
CA ARG A 733 -29.55 32.88 -0.61
C ARG A 733 -29.56 32.51 0.87
N ALA A 734 -30.71 32.64 1.54
CA ALA A 734 -30.84 32.28 2.95
C ALA A 734 -30.49 30.80 3.18
N ALA A 735 -30.97 29.89 2.32
CA ALA A 735 -30.63 28.47 2.42
C ALA A 735 -29.15 28.19 2.13
N VAL A 736 -28.54 28.86 1.16
CA VAL A 736 -27.10 28.74 0.90
C VAL A 736 -26.28 29.28 2.08
N GLN A 737 -26.73 30.35 2.72
CA GLN A 737 -26.10 30.88 3.92
C GLN A 737 -26.21 29.92 5.11
N GLU A 738 -27.39 29.33 5.32
CA GLU A 738 -27.58 28.25 6.30
C GLU A 738 -26.66 27.06 6.02
N VAL A 739 -26.47 26.66 4.76
CA VAL A 739 -25.50 25.60 4.39
C VAL A 739 -24.07 26.01 4.76
N MET A 740 -23.69 27.28 4.57
CA MET A 740 -22.36 27.75 4.95
C MET A 740 -22.15 27.78 6.47
N GLU A 741 -23.20 28.05 7.25
CA GLU A 741 -23.17 28.12 8.72
C GLU A 741 -23.32 26.74 9.40
N ALA A 742 -24.09 25.82 8.81
CA ALA A 742 -24.47 24.54 9.43
C ALA A 742 -23.36 23.48 9.44
N HIS A 743 -22.27 23.70 8.69
CA HIS A 743 -21.15 22.76 8.61
C HIS A 743 -19.99 23.21 9.49
N ASP A 744 -19.21 22.26 10.03
CA ASP A 744 -17.93 22.48 10.76
C ASP A 744 -16.81 23.03 9.84
N ARG A 745 -17.13 23.97 8.95
CA ARG A 745 -16.26 24.57 7.95
C ARG A 745 -16.43 26.08 7.99
N PRO A 746 -15.35 26.86 8.16
CA PRO A 746 -15.42 28.32 8.17
C PRO A 746 -15.48 28.90 6.74
N ILE A 747 -16.32 28.32 5.88
CA ILE A 747 -16.43 28.74 4.47
C ILE A 747 -17.10 30.10 4.35
N GLU A 748 -18.08 30.41 5.22
CA GLU A 748 -18.77 31.70 5.26
C GLU A 748 -17.75 32.85 5.46
N GLN A 749 -16.82 32.67 6.40
CA GLN A 749 -15.77 33.65 6.72
C GLN A 749 -14.76 33.83 5.57
N ALA A 750 -14.73 32.92 4.60
CA ALA A 750 -13.86 32.98 3.43
C ALA A 750 -14.52 33.67 2.22
N VAL A 751 -15.84 33.90 2.27
CA VAL A 751 -16.58 34.60 1.22
C VAL A 751 -16.20 36.07 1.21
N GLU A 752 -15.77 36.57 0.06
CA GLU A 752 -15.39 37.97 -0.12
C GLU A 752 -16.62 38.85 -0.36
N GLU A 753 -17.52 38.39 -1.24
CA GLU A 753 -18.72 39.13 -1.61
C GLU A 753 -19.82 38.17 -2.10
N ILE A 754 -21.08 38.49 -1.78
CA ILE A 754 -22.25 37.85 -2.35
C ILE A 754 -23.05 38.90 -3.11
N THR A 755 -23.15 38.76 -4.43
CA THR A 755 -23.93 39.66 -5.29
C THR A 755 -25.17 38.95 -5.82
N GLU A 756 -26.29 39.67 -5.82
CA GLU A 756 -27.57 39.20 -6.32
C GLU A 756 -27.97 39.94 -7.60
N ASN A 757 -28.44 39.18 -8.59
CA ASN A 757 -29.09 39.68 -9.79
C ASN A 757 -30.48 39.05 -9.91
N ALA A 758 -31.28 39.50 -10.89
CA ALA A 758 -32.68 39.11 -11.05
C ALA A 758 -32.96 37.59 -11.04
N SER A 759 -32.00 36.72 -11.41
CA SER A 759 -32.16 35.25 -11.34
C SER A 759 -30.87 34.51 -10.99
N GLU A 760 -29.88 35.22 -10.44
CA GLU A 760 -28.54 34.67 -10.20
C GLU A 760 -27.99 35.16 -8.86
N LEU A 761 -27.33 34.25 -8.14
CA LEU A 761 -26.51 34.53 -6.98
C LEU A 761 -25.05 34.26 -7.35
N LEU A 762 -24.17 35.25 -7.19
CA LEU A 762 -22.74 35.09 -7.41
C LEU A 762 -22.02 35.24 -6.07
N ILE A 763 -21.29 34.19 -5.70
CA ILE A 763 -20.54 34.10 -4.45
C ILE A 763 -19.06 34.11 -4.80
N ALA A 764 -18.36 35.17 -4.38
CA ALA A 764 -16.99 35.44 -4.73
C ALA A 764 -16.00 34.99 -3.64
N PHE A 765 -14.88 34.43 -4.07
CA PHE A 765 -13.79 33.98 -3.21
C PHE A 765 -12.46 34.55 -3.68
N SER A 766 -11.59 34.91 -2.74
CA SER A 766 -10.27 35.45 -3.04
C SER A 766 -9.22 34.36 -3.28
N LYS A 767 -8.27 34.64 -4.17
CA LYS A 767 -7.12 33.75 -4.39
C LYS A 767 -6.18 33.78 -3.18
N ARG A 768 -5.74 32.60 -2.74
CA ARG A 768 -4.75 32.44 -1.66
C ARG A 768 -3.49 31.72 -2.19
N PRO A 769 -2.28 32.16 -1.83
CA PRO A 769 -1.04 31.46 -2.19
C PRO A 769 -0.89 30.21 -1.34
N GLU A 770 -0.35 29.11 -1.86
CA GLU A 770 -0.04 27.91 -1.07
C GLU A 770 0.84 28.27 0.15
N PRO A 771 0.63 27.65 1.34
CA PRO A 771 1.48 27.91 2.50
C PRO A 771 2.94 27.54 2.24
N GLU A 772 3.87 28.40 2.68
CA GLU A 772 5.31 28.13 2.63
C GLU A 772 5.73 27.07 3.64
N GLN A 773 6.96 26.55 3.52
CA GLN A 773 7.55 25.62 4.49
C GLN A 773 8.01 26.38 5.75
N TYR A 774 7.16 26.42 6.77
CA TYR A 774 7.48 27.07 8.05
C TYR A 774 8.33 26.16 8.93
N ARG A 775 9.33 26.71 9.62
CA ARG A 775 10.13 25.97 10.61
C ARG A 775 9.32 25.79 11.90
N VAL A 776 9.11 24.55 12.30
CA VAL A 776 8.27 24.15 13.44
C VAL A 776 9.04 23.40 14.53
N GLY A 777 10.34 23.20 14.33
CA GLY A 777 11.27 22.53 15.25
C GLY A 777 12.71 22.60 14.74
N ASP A 778 13.63 21.84 15.35
CA ASP A 778 14.99 21.74 14.85
C ASP A 778 15.04 20.79 13.64
N LYS A 779 15.41 21.33 12.47
CA LYS A 779 15.37 20.61 11.17
C LYS A 779 13.99 20.04 10.79
N HIS A 780 12.91 20.59 11.36
CA HIS A 780 11.54 20.18 11.12
C HIS A 780 10.74 21.35 10.51
N THR A 781 10.12 21.12 9.35
CA THR A 781 9.30 22.10 8.63
C THR A 781 7.91 21.55 8.29
N ALA A 782 6.91 22.42 8.23
CA ALA A 782 5.56 22.08 7.82
C ALA A 782 4.92 23.19 6.97
N ALA A 783 4.24 22.80 5.89
CA ALA A 783 3.52 23.71 5.00
C ALA A 783 2.06 23.90 5.46
N CYS A 784 1.85 24.70 6.52
CA CYS A 784 0.53 24.94 7.08
C CYS A 784 0.40 26.37 7.61
N TYR A 785 -0.71 27.05 7.28
CA TYR A 785 -0.99 28.42 7.76
C TYR A 785 -1.11 28.53 9.30
N LEU A 786 -1.30 27.41 10.01
CA LEU A 786 -1.23 27.39 11.48
C LEU A 786 0.10 27.96 12.03
N TYR A 787 1.14 28.00 11.20
CA TYR A 787 2.49 28.44 11.58
C TYR A 787 2.93 29.75 10.92
N GLU A 788 2.06 30.39 10.13
CA GLU A 788 2.36 31.66 9.44
C GLU A 788 2.72 32.78 10.43
N ASP A 789 2.02 32.84 11.57
CA ASP A 789 2.23 33.84 12.63
C ASP A 789 3.29 33.45 13.68
N ASN A 790 3.79 32.20 13.66
CA ASN A 790 4.75 31.66 14.63
C ASN A 790 6.21 31.70 14.14
N GLY A 791 6.52 32.55 13.16
CA GLY A 791 7.90 32.81 12.74
C GLY A 791 8.73 33.31 13.92
N ILE A 792 9.59 32.44 14.45
CA ILE A 792 10.67 32.77 15.39
C ILE A 792 11.62 33.77 14.74
#